data_AF-A0A955GWV4-F1
#
_entry.id   AF-A0A955GWV4-F1
#
_cell.length_a   1.000
_cell.length_b   1.000
_cell.length_c   1.000
_cell.angle_alpha   90.00
_cell.angle_beta   90.00
_cell.angle_gamma   90.00
#
_symmetry.space_group_name_H-M   'P 1'
#
loop_
_entity.id
_entity.type
_entity.pdbx_description
1 polymer ?
#
loop_
_entity_poly.entity_id
_entity_poly.type
_entity_poly.pdbx_seq_one_letter_code
_entity_poly.pdbx_strand_id
1 'polypeptide(L)'
;MKKQSYDVVVIGAGSGGLTASVGFSKIGKRVLLVEREHMGGECTNTGCIPSKALLHRAKEYYLATRVGGVGAKSEAFRTETFPYVRNVIIETLAEETPETFKKLGIDVIKGEAVFHTPCSIKVNETEYSYKNAIIATGSSPRMIEVPGLNQNDILTNQNIFNLETVPEKTLVIGAGPIGLEMGQAFSMLGSQVTIATIDDVFGRLEDRAIRPILRENFEKLGVRILLNAFINRVRNNVAVFDIKDGDVVLREELVEFDKVLIAIGRTPNFPQGLDVAGIKFDQRCIQVDSQYRTSNKYVFAIGDVSQKLKFTHTADDTARQVVARIASKGLLRINKNKAVPKVTYTYPEVAQVGLSFEDAVREYGEERLMRIEVPFTQNDRAKTDNVTKDGMLVVIARRLNGNILGANIMGPGAGEMIAMYTLAIDQKISLWKLQKLIFAYPTYSLIIKKAGDQFVGKQLTDFKIDLMHLLKRGAPKIVALFFWGALVYSFQHYRIAGGYSYQDVLFQLLEFFTSTMWGPLVFMTLYALRPLILFPATLLTALSGALFGFWWGVLYTILGENASANFAYWIGRYFGKDLRLEDTVIGNWVEALRKNSFETVLLMRLFYVPFDLTNYGSGIVQAKWREYFFATLIGIMPGLTTFVALGAAVDIKEFQMNGLSFNAFDPKFLALSVAIFVVSLVLSRALKRWKAEM
;
A
#
# COMPACT_ATOMS: atom_id res chain seq x y z
N MET A 1 17.97 40.67 10.17
CA MET A 1 18.43 39.25 10.12
C MET A 1 18.85 38.93 8.69
N LYS A 2 20.04 38.33 8.47
CA LYS A 2 20.49 37.94 7.12
C LYS A 2 19.74 36.68 6.68
N LYS A 3 18.77 36.86 5.77
CA LYS A 3 18.04 35.76 5.13
C LYS A 3 18.96 35.02 4.16
N GLN A 4 19.17 33.72 4.37
CA GLN A 4 19.93 32.89 3.45
C GLN A 4 18.99 31.97 2.66
N SER A 5 19.17 31.91 1.33
CA SER A 5 18.30 31.15 0.44
C SER A 5 18.98 29.90 -0.09
N TYR A 6 18.26 28.77 0.00
CA TYR A 6 18.68 27.45 -0.46
C TYR A 6 17.69 26.90 -1.49
N ASP A 7 18.16 26.00 -2.36
CA ASP A 7 17.25 25.26 -3.25
C ASP A 7 16.50 24.19 -2.46
N VAL A 8 17.23 23.50 -1.57
CA VAL A 8 16.66 22.45 -0.73
C VAL A 8 17.19 22.57 0.71
N VAL A 9 16.27 22.50 1.66
CA VAL A 9 16.57 22.31 3.09
C VAL A 9 16.21 20.88 3.48
N VAL A 10 17.10 20.18 4.15
CA VAL A 10 16.87 18.84 4.69
C VAL A 10 16.94 18.92 6.21
N ILE A 11 15.91 18.42 6.88
CA ILE A 11 15.77 18.45 8.33
C ILE A 11 15.93 17.03 8.86
N GLY A 12 17.03 16.76 9.57
CA GLY A 12 17.43 15.45 10.07
C GLY A 12 18.51 14.81 9.19
N ALA A 13 19.58 14.36 9.83
CA ALA A 13 20.77 13.75 9.23
C ALA A 13 20.84 12.23 9.47
N GLY A 14 19.68 11.56 9.53
CA GLY A 14 19.60 10.11 9.40
C GLY A 14 19.72 9.66 7.93
N SER A 15 19.75 8.34 7.69
CA SER A 15 19.95 7.75 6.35
C SER A 15 19.12 8.42 5.23
N GLY A 16 17.82 8.63 5.41
CA GLY A 16 16.99 9.31 4.40
C GLY A 16 17.42 10.76 4.14
N GLY A 17 17.78 11.49 5.18
CA GLY A 17 18.24 12.89 5.08
C GLY A 17 19.64 13.03 4.47
N LEU A 18 20.57 12.16 4.85
CA LEU A 18 21.91 12.11 4.25
C LEU A 18 21.82 11.75 2.76
N THR A 19 21.06 10.70 2.41
CA THR A 19 20.86 10.30 1.01
C THR A 19 20.20 11.41 0.19
N ALA A 20 19.19 12.09 0.73
CA ALA A 20 18.55 13.22 0.05
C ALA A 20 19.54 14.36 -0.18
N SER A 21 20.31 14.72 0.85
CA SER A 21 21.28 15.83 0.79
C SER A 21 22.36 15.59 -0.25
N VAL A 22 22.97 14.40 -0.24
CA VAL A 22 23.96 13.98 -1.24
C VAL A 22 23.35 13.95 -2.64
N GLY A 23 22.14 13.40 -2.77
CA GLY A 23 21.42 13.35 -4.04
C GLY A 23 21.17 14.73 -4.65
N PHE A 24 20.71 15.69 -3.85
CA PHE A 24 20.48 17.06 -4.30
C PHE A 24 21.77 17.81 -4.63
N SER A 25 22.83 17.64 -3.84
CA SER A 25 24.12 18.26 -4.13
C SER A 25 24.71 17.74 -5.44
N LYS A 26 24.67 16.43 -5.70
CA LYS A 26 25.17 15.81 -6.94
C LYS A 26 24.50 16.31 -8.23
N ILE A 27 23.29 16.87 -8.13
CA ILE A 27 22.57 17.48 -9.27
C ILE A 27 22.67 19.02 -9.26
N GLY A 28 23.62 19.57 -8.52
CA GLY A 28 23.96 21.00 -8.51
C GLY A 28 23.00 21.89 -7.72
N LYS A 29 22.22 21.35 -6.77
CA LYS A 29 21.38 22.18 -5.89
C LYS A 29 22.18 22.73 -4.73
N ARG A 30 21.85 23.95 -4.30
CA ARG A 30 22.34 24.48 -3.03
C ARG A 30 21.55 23.85 -1.87
N VAL A 31 22.22 23.02 -1.07
CA VAL A 31 21.61 22.23 0.01
C VAL A 31 22.03 22.74 1.38
N LEU A 32 21.06 22.87 2.28
CA LEU A 32 21.27 23.03 3.71
C LEU A 32 20.76 21.79 4.43
N LEU A 33 21.63 21.10 5.17
CA LEU A 33 21.29 20.00 6.08
C LEU A 33 21.30 20.52 7.52
N VAL A 34 20.22 20.30 8.24
CA VAL A 34 20.07 20.70 9.65
C VAL A 34 19.92 19.47 10.52
N GLU A 35 20.74 19.34 11.55
CA GLU A 35 20.74 18.24 12.50
C GLU A 35 20.84 18.75 13.95
N ARG A 36 19.99 18.26 14.85
CA ARG A 36 19.97 18.69 16.25
C ARG A 36 21.02 17.97 17.09
N GLU A 37 21.18 16.68 16.87
CA GLU A 37 21.94 15.76 17.71
C GLU A 37 23.25 15.38 17.02
N HIS A 38 23.23 14.28 16.26
CA HIS A 38 24.40 13.64 15.68
C HIS A 38 24.14 13.25 14.21
N MET A 39 25.16 13.42 13.36
CA MET A 39 25.13 12.91 11.99
C MET A 39 24.98 11.38 11.97
N GLY A 40 24.42 10.83 10.89
CA GLY A 40 24.07 9.41 10.79
C GLY A 40 22.71 9.06 11.41
N GLY A 41 22.18 9.94 12.26
CA GLY A 41 20.92 9.76 12.96
C GLY A 41 20.90 8.46 13.78
N GLU A 42 19.72 7.90 14.01
CA GLU A 42 19.60 6.73 14.88
C GLU A 42 20.33 5.50 14.34
N CYS A 43 20.25 5.21 13.04
CA CYS A 43 20.75 3.93 12.52
C CYS A 43 22.26 3.75 12.75
N THR A 44 23.05 4.82 12.61
CA THR A 44 24.50 4.80 12.85
C THR A 44 24.83 4.89 14.34
N ASN A 45 24.16 5.78 15.10
CA ASN A 45 24.53 6.07 16.49
C ASN A 45 23.93 5.10 17.52
N THR A 46 22.67 4.70 17.34
CA THR A 46 21.85 4.08 18.39
C THR A 46 20.85 3.06 17.84
N GLY A 47 21.18 2.43 16.71
CA GLY A 47 20.26 1.60 15.95
C GLY A 47 20.97 0.45 15.26
N CYS A 48 20.92 0.42 13.94
CA CYS A 48 21.34 -0.71 13.12
C CYS A 48 22.81 -1.11 13.33
N ILE A 49 23.73 -0.14 13.28
CA ILE A 49 25.17 -0.40 13.37
C ILE A 49 25.53 -0.95 14.75
N PRO A 50 25.23 -0.27 15.86
CA PRO A 50 25.60 -0.78 17.18
C PRO A 50 24.85 -2.05 17.57
N SER A 51 23.58 -2.23 17.14
CA SER A 51 22.86 -3.47 17.44
C SER A 51 23.50 -4.67 16.75
N LYS A 52 23.97 -4.53 15.49
CA LYS A 52 24.60 -5.60 14.72
C LYS A 52 26.00 -5.90 15.26
N ALA A 53 26.74 -4.88 15.68
CA ALA A 53 28.03 -5.06 16.37
C ALA A 53 27.85 -5.83 17.70
N LEU A 54 26.85 -5.47 18.51
CA LEU A 54 26.56 -6.17 19.78
C LEU A 54 26.13 -7.62 19.54
N LEU A 55 25.25 -7.85 18.56
CA LEU A 55 24.79 -9.19 18.18
C LEU A 55 25.95 -10.08 17.71
N HIS A 56 26.87 -9.51 16.92
CA HIS A 56 28.07 -10.21 16.48
C HIS A 56 28.92 -10.65 17.68
N ARG A 57 29.24 -9.74 18.61
CA ARG A 57 30.00 -10.05 19.83
C ARG A 57 29.31 -11.06 20.73
N ALA A 58 28.00 -10.91 20.93
CA ALA A 58 27.20 -11.85 21.71
C ALA A 58 27.24 -13.27 21.13
N LYS A 59 27.13 -13.38 19.81
CA LYS A 59 27.22 -14.66 19.09
C LYS A 59 28.61 -15.28 19.22
N GLU A 60 29.68 -14.51 19.08
CA GLU A 60 31.06 -15.01 19.27
C GLU A 60 31.25 -15.61 20.67
N TYR A 61 30.86 -14.86 21.70
CA TYR A 61 30.92 -15.31 23.10
C TYR A 61 30.09 -16.58 23.32
N TYR A 62 28.86 -16.61 22.80
CA TYR A 62 27.98 -17.77 22.91
C TYR A 62 28.56 -19.01 22.22
N LEU A 63 29.08 -18.89 21.01
CA LEU A 63 29.67 -20.03 20.29
C LEU A 63 30.95 -20.52 20.98
N ALA A 64 31.80 -19.62 21.45
CA ALA A 64 33.01 -19.98 22.20
C ALA A 64 32.66 -20.76 23.49
N THR A 65 31.67 -20.30 24.25
CA THR A 65 31.21 -20.99 25.48
C THR A 65 30.54 -22.34 25.20
N ARG A 66 29.89 -22.51 24.06
CA ARG A 66 29.32 -23.81 23.65
C ARG A 66 30.38 -24.84 23.26
N VAL A 67 31.50 -24.40 22.68
CA VAL A 67 32.60 -25.28 22.27
C VAL A 67 33.56 -25.54 23.43
N GLY A 68 33.99 -24.50 24.14
CA GLY A 68 34.99 -24.58 25.21
C GLY A 68 34.43 -24.74 26.62
N GLY A 69 33.11 -24.78 26.78
CA GLY A 69 32.45 -24.91 28.09
C GLY A 69 32.70 -23.72 29.01
N VAL A 70 32.71 -23.96 30.32
CA VAL A 70 32.91 -22.93 31.36
C VAL A 70 34.26 -22.21 31.20
N GLY A 71 35.30 -22.92 30.73
CA GLY A 71 36.63 -22.36 30.51
C GLY A 71 36.70 -21.30 29.40
N ALA A 72 35.68 -21.22 28.53
CA ALA A 72 35.58 -20.20 27.48
C ALA A 72 34.74 -18.98 27.91
N LYS A 73 34.23 -18.93 29.15
CA LYS A 73 33.58 -17.73 29.70
C LYS A 73 34.66 -16.69 30.05
N SER A 74 34.85 -15.70 29.19
CA SER A 74 35.79 -14.60 29.41
C SER A 74 35.07 -13.34 29.91
N GLU A 75 35.30 -12.97 31.17
CA GLU A 75 34.80 -11.71 31.73
C GLU A 75 35.41 -10.48 31.05
N ALA A 76 36.68 -10.59 30.63
CA ALA A 76 37.33 -9.56 29.82
C ALA A 76 36.57 -9.32 28.51
N PHE A 77 36.16 -10.39 27.82
CA PHE A 77 35.39 -10.27 26.58
C PHE A 77 34.04 -9.59 26.80
N ARG A 78 33.33 -9.92 27.89
CA ARG A 78 32.07 -9.26 28.27
C ARG A 78 32.28 -7.77 28.52
N THR A 79 33.31 -7.42 29.27
CA THR A 79 33.67 -6.02 29.59
C THR A 79 34.06 -5.22 28.34
N GLU A 80 34.78 -5.83 27.40
CA GLU A 80 35.21 -5.20 26.15
C GLU A 80 34.08 -5.07 25.10
N THR A 81 32.93 -5.71 25.31
CA THR A 81 31.85 -5.77 24.32
C THR A 81 31.29 -4.38 24.00
N PHE A 82 30.97 -3.57 25.00
CA PHE A 82 30.44 -2.22 24.75
C PHE A 82 31.50 -1.23 24.24
N PRO A 83 32.76 -1.22 24.74
CA PRO A 83 33.86 -0.51 24.08
C PRO A 83 34.01 -0.84 22.60
N TYR A 84 33.95 -2.12 22.22
CA TYR A 84 33.98 -2.55 20.82
C TYR A 84 32.83 -1.92 20.02
N VAL A 85 31.59 -1.99 20.52
CA VAL A 85 30.43 -1.40 19.86
C VAL A 85 30.61 0.10 19.64
N ARG A 86 31.10 0.83 20.65
CA ARG A 86 31.37 2.27 20.55
C ARG A 86 32.45 2.59 19.51
N ASN A 87 33.50 1.77 19.41
CA ASN A 87 34.52 1.94 18.39
C ASN A 87 33.95 1.76 16.98
N VAL A 88 33.10 0.75 16.76
CA VAL A 88 32.42 0.55 15.46
C VAL A 88 31.54 1.75 15.08
N ILE A 89 30.85 2.35 16.05
CA ILE A 89 30.08 3.60 15.82
C ILE A 89 31.03 4.72 15.36
N ILE A 90 32.14 4.95 16.08
CA ILE A 90 33.12 5.99 15.77
C ILE A 90 33.71 5.81 14.37
N GLU A 91 34.12 4.58 14.03
CA GLU A 91 34.68 4.24 12.72
C GLU A 91 33.67 4.51 11.60
N THR A 92 32.40 4.12 11.80
CA THR A 92 31.34 4.34 10.80
C THR A 92 31.06 5.84 10.62
N LEU A 93 31.03 6.61 11.71
CA LEU A 93 30.78 8.06 11.67
C LEU A 93 31.93 8.86 11.06
N ALA A 94 33.14 8.31 10.96
CA ALA A 94 34.27 8.98 10.33
C ALA A 94 33.98 9.38 8.88
N GLU A 95 33.11 8.61 8.20
CA GLU A 95 32.66 8.91 6.84
C GLU A 95 31.47 9.89 6.78
N GLU A 96 30.74 10.08 7.88
CA GLU A 96 29.48 10.86 7.96
C GLU A 96 29.63 12.19 8.73
N THR A 97 30.82 12.80 8.73
CA THR A 97 31.06 14.06 9.46
C THR A 97 30.49 15.31 8.76
N PRO A 98 30.15 16.39 9.51
CA PRO A 98 29.78 17.66 8.90
C PRO A 98 30.82 18.19 7.90
N GLU A 99 32.12 17.98 8.17
CA GLU A 99 33.23 18.38 7.33
C GLU A 99 33.24 17.61 5.99
N THR A 100 32.96 16.30 6.03
CA THR A 100 32.81 15.48 4.82
C THR A 100 31.66 15.99 3.96
N PHE A 101 30.51 16.31 4.58
CA PHE A 101 29.34 16.83 3.86
C PHE A 101 29.57 18.24 3.30
N LYS A 102 30.29 19.11 4.01
CA LYS A 102 30.72 20.42 3.50
C LYS A 102 31.62 20.29 2.26
N LYS A 103 32.55 19.32 2.24
CA LYS A 103 33.38 19.03 1.04
C LYS A 103 32.54 18.56 -0.15
N LEU A 104 31.38 17.98 0.09
CA LEU A 104 30.40 17.61 -0.94
C LEU A 104 29.49 18.78 -1.35
N GLY A 105 29.77 20.02 -0.92
CA GLY A 105 28.99 21.21 -1.28
C GLY A 105 27.66 21.34 -0.52
N ILE A 106 27.51 20.66 0.62
CA ILE A 106 26.32 20.69 1.47
C ILE A 106 26.64 21.52 2.71
N ASP A 107 25.90 22.60 2.94
CA ASP A 107 26.01 23.35 4.19
C ASP A 107 25.37 22.53 5.31
N VAL A 108 26.09 22.35 6.43
CA VAL A 108 25.61 21.59 7.59
C VAL A 108 25.54 22.50 8.80
N ILE A 109 24.38 22.55 9.45
CA ILE A 109 24.15 23.33 10.66
C ILE A 109 23.67 22.42 11.79
N LYS A 110 24.36 22.51 12.93
CA LYS A 110 23.91 21.89 14.16
C LYS A 110 22.88 22.79 14.85
N GLY A 111 21.69 22.27 15.09
CA GLY A 111 20.60 22.98 15.76
C GLY A 111 19.22 22.41 15.45
N GLU A 112 18.22 22.87 16.18
CA GLU A 112 16.83 22.48 15.95
C GLU A 112 16.19 23.35 14.87
N ALA A 113 15.59 22.71 13.86
CA ALA A 113 14.82 23.41 12.83
C ALA A 113 13.38 23.63 13.28
N VAL A 114 12.96 24.89 13.30
CA VAL A 114 11.59 25.29 13.57
C VAL A 114 11.02 25.96 12.32
N PHE A 115 9.89 25.49 11.81
CA PHE A 115 9.23 26.16 10.69
C PHE A 115 8.75 27.55 11.13
N HIS A 116 9.19 28.59 10.41
CA HIS A 116 8.88 29.99 10.72
C HIS A 116 7.85 30.58 9.76
N THR A 117 7.83 30.10 8.51
CA THR A 117 6.83 30.42 7.48
C THR A 117 6.58 29.17 6.63
N PRO A 118 5.62 29.18 5.68
CA PRO A 118 5.44 28.06 4.74
C PRO A 118 6.69 27.71 3.90
N CYS A 119 7.64 28.63 3.76
CA CYS A 119 8.85 28.45 2.92
C CYS A 119 10.15 28.82 3.65
N SER A 120 10.15 28.85 4.99
CA SER A 120 11.37 29.10 5.77
C SER A 120 11.39 28.36 7.10
N ILE A 121 12.61 28.01 7.52
CA ILE A 121 12.90 27.52 8.87
C ILE A 121 13.79 28.52 9.61
N LYS A 122 13.69 28.53 10.93
CA LYS A 122 14.65 29.14 11.84
C LYS A 122 15.49 28.04 12.48
N VAL A 123 16.81 28.24 12.50
CA VAL A 123 17.74 27.39 13.25
C VAL A 123 18.59 28.33 14.11
N ASN A 124 18.58 28.10 15.42
CA ASN A 124 19.13 29.05 16.39
C ASN A 124 18.51 30.44 16.18
N GLU A 125 19.31 31.47 15.87
CA GLU A 125 18.83 32.83 15.59
C GLU A 125 18.71 33.17 14.10
N THR A 126 19.06 32.25 13.20
CA THR A 126 19.12 32.54 11.75
C THR A 126 17.94 31.94 11.00
N GLU A 127 17.40 32.72 10.06
CA GLU A 127 16.30 32.29 9.19
C GLU A 127 16.83 31.86 7.81
N TYR A 128 16.38 30.69 7.36
CA TYR A 128 16.74 30.07 6.09
C TYR A 128 15.49 29.83 5.24
N SER A 129 15.44 30.42 4.04
CA SER A 129 14.36 30.19 3.08
C SER A 129 14.72 29.10 2.08
N TYR A 130 13.71 28.35 1.63
CA TYR A 130 13.91 27.22 0.71
C TYR A 130 12.90 27.21 -0.45
N LYS A 131 13.29 26.59 -1.58
CA LYS A 131 12.33 26.23 -2.65
C LYS A 131 11.63 24.90 -2.36
N ASN A 132 12.36 23.95 -1.78
CA ASN A 132 11.79 22.70 -1.25
C ASN A 132 12.38 22.37 0.11
N ALA A 133 11.62 21.70 0.97
CA ALA A 133 12.14 21.11 2.20
C ALA A 133 11.85 19.62 2.27
N ILE A 134 12.77 18.86 2.87
CA ILE A 134 12.64 17.43 3.15
C ILE A 134 12.69 17.23 4.67
N ILE A 135 11.59 16.75 5.25
CA ILE A 135 11.52 16.35 6.66
C ILE A 135 11.96 14.88 6.74
N ALA A 136 13.08 14.63 7.41
CA ALA A 136 13.68 13.32 7.64
C ALA A 136 14.07 13.15 9.13
N THR A 137 13.24 13.68 10.03
CA THR A 137 13.46 13.75 11.49
C THR A 137 13.37 12.40 12.22
N GLY A 138 12.99 11.34 11.52
CA GLY A 138 13.00 9.98 12.06
C GLY A 138 11.93 9.74 13.13
N SER A 139 12.27 8.90 14.10
CA SER A 139 11.41 8.52 15.22
C SER A 139 12.23 8.30 16.50
N SER A 140 11.56 8.20 17.64
CA SER A 140 12.13 7.93 18.96
C SER A 140 11.49 6.67 19.58
N PRO A 141 12.13 6.04 20.58
CA PRO A 141 11.53 4.94 21.33
C PRO A 141 10.18 5.36 21.93
N ARG A 142 9.18 4.47 21.86
CA ARG A 142 7.93 4.68 22.59
C ARG A 142 8.15 4.33 24.06
N MET A 143 7.91 5.30 24.93
CA MET A 143 8.03 5.12 26.38
C MET A 143 6.73 4.60 27.00
N ILE A 144 6.87 4.00 28.18
CA ILE A 144 5.76 3.58 29.05
C ILE A 144 5.99 4.18 30.45
N GLU A 145 4.91 4.63 31.07
CA GLU A 145 4.93 5.07 32.46
C GLU A 145 4.46 3.92 33.35
N VAL A 146 5.32 3.52 34.30
CA VAL A 146 5.03 2.44 35.24
C VAL A 146 5.32 2.94 36.65
N PRO A 147 4.34 2.90 37.57
CA PRO A 147 4.55 3.28 38.96
C PRO A 147 5.73 2.53 39.60
N GLY A 148 6.66 3.28 40.20
CA GLY A 148 7.84 2.76 40.89
C GLY A 148 9.01 2.34 39.98
N LEU A 149 8.89 2.49 38.66
CA LEU A 149 10.00 2.23 37.73
C LEU A 149 10.97 3.43 37.70
N ASN A 150 12.22 3.18 38.05
CA ASN A 150 13.26 4.21 38.06
C ASN A 150 13.76 4.48 36.63
N GLN A 151 13.90 5.77 36.27
CA GLN A 151 14.42 6.19 34.96
C GLN A 151 15.84 5.70 34.70
N ASN A 152 16.68 5.57 35.73
CA ASN A 152 18.06 5.10 35.58
C ASN A 152 18.16 3.61 35.20
N ASP A 153 17.08 2.84 35.40
CA ASP A 153 17.05 1.41 35.07
C ASP A 153 16.44 1.14 33.70
N ILE A 154 15.85 2.17 33.08
CA ILE A 154 15.26 2.08 31.75
C ILE A 154 16.37 2.14 30.69
N LEU A 155 16.39 1.10 29.87
CA LEU A 155 17.11 1.02 28.63
C LEU A 155 16.15 1.21 27.45
N THR A 156 16.65 1.86 26.42
CA THR A 156 16.06 1.94 25.08
C THR A 156 17.17 1.73 24.06
N ASN A 157 16.84 1.70 22.77
CA ASN A 157 17.89 1.65 21.75
C ASN A 157 18.83 2.88 21.80
N GLN A 158 18.44 3.99 22.44
CA GLN A 158 19.25 5.21 22.53
C GLN A 158 20.39 5.14 23.57
N ASN A 159 20.22 4.37 24.65
CA ASN A 159 21.19 4.35 25.76
C ASN A 159 21.80 2.98 26.04
N ILE A 160 21.24 1.90 25.50
CA ILE A 160 21.70 0.51 25.73
C ILE A 160 23.18 0.29 25.39
N PHE A 161 23.70 0.99 24.37
CA PHE A 161 25.09 0.83 23.92
C PHE A 161 26.10 1.62 24.77
N ASN A 162 25.61 2.44 25.70
CA ASN A 162 26.43 3.20 26.64
C ASN A 162 26.70 2.43 27.94
N LEU A 163 26.14 1.23 28.09
CA LEU A 163 26.46 0.35 29.21
C LEU A 163 27.97 0.09 29.28
N GLU A 164 28.47 -0.06 30.50
CA GLU A 164 29.85 -0.44 30.77
C GLU A 164 29.99 -1.95 30.90
N THR A 165 29.00 -2.59 31.51
CA THR A 165 28.96 -4.04 31.76
C THR A 165 27.62 -4.63 31.35
N VAL A 166 27.62 -5.95 31.11
CA VAL A 166 26.41 -6.72 30.82
C VAL A 166 25.61 -6.92 32.13
N PRO A 167 24.34 -6.46 32.22
CA PRO A 167 23.54 -6.64 33.43
C PRO A 167 23.34 -8.12 33.79
N GLU A 168 23.27 -8.45 35.08
CA GLU A 168 23.04 -9.83 35.50
C GLU A 168 21.62 -10.29 35.19
N LYS A 169 20.63 -9.42 35.42
CA LYS A 169 19.21 -9.65 35.12
C LYS A 169 18.67 -8.56 34.20
N THR A 170 18.22 -8.94 33.01
CA THR A 170 17.62 -8.02 32.04
C THR A 170 16.16 -8.36 31.79
N LEU A 171 15.26 -7.41 32.10
CA LEU A 171 13.87 -7.48 31.70
C LEU A 171 13.71 -6.79 30.33
N VAL A 172 13.00 -7.41 29.39
CA VAL A 172 12.65 -6.81 28.10
C VAL A 172 11.14 -6.72 28.00
N ILE A 173 10.62 -5.51 27.76
CA ILE A 173 9.19 -5.27 27.56
C ILE A 173 8.96 -5.06 26.06
N GLY A 174 8.29 -6.02 25.45
CA GLY A 174 7.96 -6.07 24.02
C GLY A 174 8.75 -7.14 23.27
N ALA A 175 8.03 -8.03 22.59
CA ALA A 175 8.59 -9.11 21.76
C ALA A 175 8.67 -8.73 20.26
N GLY A 176 8.93 -7.45 19.97
CA GLY A 176 9.21 -6.96 18.61
C GLY A 176 10.69 -7.12 18.23
N PRO A 177 11.11 -6.74 17.01
CA PRO A 177 12.46 -6.99 16.50
C PRO A 177 13.59 -6.52 17.43
N ILE A 178 13.48 -5.31 18.00
CA ILE A 178 14.48 -4.78 18.95
C ILE A 178 14.55 -5.65 20.21
N GLY A 179 13.39 -6.02 20.78
CA GLY A 179 13.34 -6.83 22.00
C GLY A 179 13.88 -8.24 21.77
N LEU A 180 13.60 -8.84 20.60
CA LEU A 180 14.15 -10.13 20.20
C LEU A 180 15.67 -10.06 20.03
N GLU A 181 16.18 -9.09 19.26
CA GLU A 181 17.61 -8.90 19.00
C GLU A 181 18.39 -8.64 20.29
N MET A 182 17.95 -7.69 21.12
CA MET A 182 18.68 -7.34 22.34
C MET A 182 18.50 -8.39 23.44
N GLY A 183 17.31 -8.99 23.55
CA GLY A 183 17.05 -10.06 24.51
C GLY A 183 17.95 -11.27 24.28
N GLN A 184 18.09 -11.74 23.03
CA GLN A 184 19.05 -12.82 22.76
C GLN A 184 20.50 -12.38 23.00
N ALA A 185 20.87 -11.13 22.68
CA ALA A 185 22.25 -10.66 22.79
C ALA A 185 22.69 -10.70 24.26
N PHE A 186 21.86 -10.19 25.15
CA PHE A 186 22.10 -10.25 26.59
C PHE A 186 22.09 -11.67 27.12
N SER A 187 21.17 -12.52 26.67
CA SER A 187 21.13 -13.94 27.07
C SER A 187 22.41 -14.67 26.67
N MET A 188 22.87 -14.44 25.43
CA MET A 188 24.10 -15.00 24.88
C MET A 188 25.33 -14.52 25.65
N LEU A 189 25.39 -13.25 26.04
CA LEU A 189 26.46 -12.70 26.88
C LEU A 189 26.39 -13.17 28.34
N GLY A 190 25.34 -13.90 28.73
CA GLY A 190 25.19 -14.54 30.03
C GLY A 190 24.33 -13.77 31.05
N SER A 191 23.49 -12.84 30.59
CA SER A 191 22.44 -12.23 31.41
C SER A 191 21.25 -13.20 31.58
N GLN A 192 20.58 -13.15 32.72
CA GLN A 192 19.27 -13.79 32.90
C GLN A 192 18.19 -12.90 32.29
N VAL A 193 17.63 -13.34 31.16
CA VAL A 193 16.71 -12.52 30.38
C VAL A 193 15.27 -13.00 30.54
N THR A 194 14.37 -12.06 30.84
CA THR A 194 12.92 -12.25 30.72
C THR A 194 12.37 -11.33 29.65
N ILE A 195 11.68 -11.87 28.64
CA ILE A 195 10.93 -11.09 27.64
C ILE A 195 9.44 -11.18 27.99
N ALA A 196 8.84 -10.04 28.33
CA ALA A 196 7.42 -9.90 28.58
C ALA A 196 6.73 -9.17 27.42
N THR A 197 5.62 -9.71 26.94
CA THR A 197 4.78 -9.07 25.92
C THR A 197 3.31 -9.19 26.28
N ILE A 198 2.54 -8.19 25.85
CA ILE A 198 1.07 -8.17 25.96
C ILE A 198 0.40 -9.07 24.92
N ASP A 199 1.15 -9.54 23.93
CA ASP A 199 0.65 -10.45 22.91
C ASP A 199 0.45 -11.87 23.48
N ASP A 200 -0.51 -12.59 22.91
CA ASP A 200 -0.81 -13.99 23.18
C ASP A 200 0.17 -14.96 22.49
N VAL A 201 1.00 -14.44 21.59
CA VAL A 201 1.99 -15.19 20.82
C VAL A 201 3.36 -14.50 20.81
N PHE A 202 4.41 -15.31 20.89
CA PHE A 202 5.79 -14.83 20.74
C PHE A 202 6.13 -14.59 19.26
N GLY A 203 6.76 -13.45 18.95
CA GLY A 203 7.11 -13.10 17.57
C GLY A 203 5.90 -12.83 16.68
N ARG A 204 4.89 -12.09 17.18
CA ARG A 204 3.62 -11.82 16.48
C ARG A 204 3.78 -11.33 15.03
N LEU A 205 4.86 -10.63 14.72
CA LEU A 205 5.13 -10.10 13.37
C LEU A 205 5.66 -11.15 12.38
N GLU A 206 6.03 -12.34 12.83
CA GLU A 206 6.58 -13.41 12.00
C GLU A 206 5.49 -14.38 11.52
N ASP A 207 5.78 -15.16 10.47
CA ASP A 207 4.85 -16.17 9.94
C ASP A 207 4.50 -17.23 11.01
N ARG A 208 3.25 -17.70 11.00
CA ARG A 208 2.75 -18.71 11.94
C ARG A 208 3.58 -20.00 11.98
N ALA A 209 4.23 -20.38 10.86
CA ALA A 209 5.10 -21.55 10.81
C ALA A 209 6.50 -21.30 11.42
N ILE A 210 6.91 -20.03 11.55
CA ILE A 210 8.19 -19.63 12.11
C ILE A 210 8.11 -19.42 13.63
N ARG A 211 6.98 -18.89 14.13
CA ARG A 211 6.81 -18.53 15.56
C ARG A 211 7.17 -19.65 16.55
N PRO A 212 6.76 -20.92 16.36
CA PRO A 212 7.10 -21.99 17.30
C PRO A 212 8.60 -22.27 17.34
N ILE A 213 9.26 -22.27 16.18
CA ILE A 213 10.71 -22.50 16.04
C ILE A 213 11.48 -21.35 16.71
N LEU A 214 11.04 -20.12 16.47
CA LEU A 214 11.61 -18.93 17.11
C LEU A 214 11.51 -19.00 18.63
N ARG A 215 10.33 -19.34 19.16
CA ARG A 215 10.10 -19.50 20.60
C ARG A 215 11.02 -20.55 21.21
N GLU A 216 11.07 -21.75 20.61
CA GLU A 216 11.90 -22.85 21.09
C GLU A 216 13.39 -22.45 21.14
N ASN A 217 13.87 -21.69 20.15
CA ASN A 217 15.26 -21.22 20.12
C ASN A 217 15.56 -20.21 21.24
N PHE A 218 14.63 -19.32 21.57
CA PHE A 218 14.80 -18.40 22.71
C PHE A 218 14.76 -19.15 24.04
N GLU A 219 13.87 -20.13 24.20
CA GLU A 219 13.82 -20.96 25.41
C GLU A 219 15.12 -21.77 25.59
N LYS A 220 15.70 -22.30 24.50
CA LYS A 220 17.03 -22.98 24.51
C LYS A 220 18.18 -22.04 24.89
N LEU A 221 18.06 -20.73 24.63
CA LEU A 221 19.03 -19.73 25.09
C LEU A 221 18.88 -19.41 26.59
N GLY A 222 17.86 -19.94 27.26
CA GLY A 222 17.56 -19.66 28.66
C GLY A 222 16.69 -18.42 28.86
N VAL A 223 16.08 -17.89 27.78
CA VAL A 223 15.21 -16.72 27.88
C VAL A 223 13.85 -17.15 28.45
N ARG A 224 13.43 -16.51 29.53
CA ARG A 224 12.08 -16.65 30.08
C ARG A 224 11.10 -15.81 29.26
N ILE A 225 10.03 -16.41 28.76
CA ILE A 225 9.03 -15.73 27.94
C ILE A 225 7.72 -15.61 28.72
N LEU A 226 7.22 -14.37 28.89
CA LEU A 226 5.93 -14.07 29.50
C LEU A 226 4.99 -13.48 28.44
N LEU A 227 3.89 -14.19 28.16
CA LEU A 227 2.84 -13.78 27.23
C LEU A 227 1.65 -13.21 27.99
N ASN A 228 0.83 -12.39 27.32
CA ASN A 228 -0.30 -11.67 27.94
C ASN A 228 0.10 -10.95 29.25
N ALA A 229 1.34 -10.47 29.34
CA ALA A 229 1.92 -9.94 30.56
C ALA A 229 1.88 -8.41 30.54
N PHE A 230 1.07 -7.83 31.43
CA PHE A 230 0.89 -6.39 31.56
C PHE A 230 1.62 -5.91 32.81
N ILE A 231 2.65 -5.08 32.64
CA ILE A 231 3.36 -4.50 33.78
C ILE A 231 2.45 -3.52 34.52
N ASN A 232 2.25 -3.75 35.82
CA ASN A 232 1.37 -2.94 36.66
C ASN A 232 2.19 -1.93 37.48
N ARG A 233 3.21 -2.43 38.19
CA ARG A 233 4.08 -1.63 39.06
C ARG A 233 5.46 -2.26 39.21
N VAL A 234 6.41 -1.48 39.71
CA VAL A 234 7.74 -1.95 40.13
C VAL A 234 7.94 -1.60 41.61
N ARG A 235 8.48 -2.54 42.39
CA ARG A 235 8.88 -2.31 43.79
C ARG A 235 10.24 -2.98 44.03
N ASN A 236 11.22 -2.21 44.50
CA ASN A 236 12.58 -2.71 44.81
C ASN A 236 13.18 -3.55 43.67
N ASN A 237 13.13 -3.04 42.44
CA ASN A 237 13.62 -3.73 41.23
C ASN A 237 12.93 -5.08 40.92
N VAL A 238 11.71 -5.26 41.44
CA VAL A 238 10.82 -6.36 41.08
C VAL A 238 9.63 -5.80 40.31
N ALA A 239 9.51 -6.19 39.04
CA ALA A 239 8.34 -5.90 38.23
C ALA A 239 7.20 -6.87 38.57
N VAL A 240 6.00 -6.32 38.78
CA VAL A 240 4.76 -7.06 38.99
C VAL A 240 3.97 -7.02 37.69
N PHE A 241 3.77 -8.20 37.09
CA PHE A 241 2.98 -8.37 35.88
C PHE A 241 1.62 -9.00 36.18
N ASP A 242 0.56 -8.43 35.63
CA ASP A 242 -0.74 -9.07 35.55
C ASP A 242 -0.76 -9.95 34.29
N ILE A 243 -0.87 -11.27 34.46
CA ILE A 243 -1.07 -12.21 33.34
C ILE A 243 -2.56 -12.28 33.05
N LYS A 244 -2.96 -11.85 31.84
CA LYS A 244 -4.38 -11.69 31.48
C LYS A 244 -4.87 -12.72 30.46
N ASP A 245 -6.17 -12.98 30.50
CA ASP A 245 -6.94 -13.55 29.38
C ASP A 245 -8.15 -12.63 29.13
N GLY A 246 -8.09 -11.89 28.01
CA GLY A 246 -8.96 -10.74 27.79
C GLY A 246 -8.78 -9.67 28.89
N ASP A 247 -9.89 -9.26 29.52
CA ASP A 247 -9.90 -8.27 30.60
C ASP A 247 -9.69 -8.89 31.99
N VAL A 248 -9.59 -10.22 32.09
CA VAL A 248 -9.48 -10.93 33.37
C VAL A 248 -8.01 -11.15 33.73
N VAL A 249 -7.62 -10.77 34.95
CA VAL A 249 -6.30 -11.10 35.52
C VAL A 249 -6.35 -12.52 36.08
N LEU A 250 -5.56 -13.42 35.51
CA LEU A 250 -5.48 -14.82 35.94
C LEU A 250 -4.54 -14.99 37.14
N ARG A 251 -3.38 -14.31 37.10
CA ARG A 251 -2.38 -14.32 38.17
C ARG A 251 -1.43 -13.12 38.07
N GLU A 252 -0.80 -12.80 39.20
CA GLU A 252 0.37 -11.93 39.23
C GLU A 252 1.65 -12.76 39.01
N GLU A 253 2.61 -12.19 38.29
CA GLU A 253 3.93 -12.78 38.04
C GLU A 253 5.01 -11.77 38.46
N LEU A 254 5.99 -12.23 39.24
CA LEU A 254 7.09 -11.38 39.74
C LEU A 254 8.35 -11.62 38.91
N VAL A 255 9.00 -10.53 38.52
CA VAL A 255 10.25 -10.58 37.75
C VAL A 255 11.25 -9.58 38.33
N GLU A 256 12.35 -10.09 38.87
CA GLU A 256 13.48 -9.28 39.32
C GLU A 256 14.33 -8.85 38.12
N PHE A 257 14.84 -7.62 38.14
CA PHE A 257 15.69 -7.09 37.07
C PHE A 257 16.69 -6.06 37.58
N ASP A 258 17.84 -5.93 36.93
CA ASP A 258 18.77 -4.83 37.17
C ASP A 258 18.52 -3.69 36.18
N LYS A 259 18.21 -4.06 34.93
CA LYS A 259 17.86 -3.13 33.86
C LYS A 259 16.64 -3.63 33.10
N VAL A 260 15.83 -2.68 32.61
CA VAL A 260 14.65 -2.97 31.81
C VAL A 260 14.73 -2.29 30.44
N LEU A 261 14.74 -3.09 29.37
CA LEU A 261 14.69 -2.60 27.99
C LEU A 261 13.23 -2.41 27.56
N ILE A 262 12.88 -1.18 27.20
CA ILE A 262 11.57 -0.84 26.62
C ILE A 262 11.65 -0.95 25.10
N ALA A 263 10.97 -1.95 24.53
CA ALA A 263 10.97 -2.30 23.12
C ALA A 263 9.54 -2.40 22.52
N ILE A 264 8.66 -1.48 22.92
CA ILE A 264 7.22 -1.49 22.59
C ILE A 264 6.83 -0.67 21.34
N GLY A 265 7.81 -0.39 20.48
CA GLY A 265 7.62 0.37 19.24
C GLY A 265 8.21 1.78 19.29
N ARG A 266 7.84 2.59 18.29
CA ARG A 266 8.51 3.87 17.99
C ARG A 266 7.51 4.97 17.64
N THR A 267 7.78 6.19 18.07
CA THR A 267 6.95 7.39 17.86
C THR A 267 7.65 8.35 16.90
N PRO A 268 7.00 8.88 15.85
CA PRO A 268 7.62 9.83 14.92
C PRO A 268 8.09 11.11 15.64
N ASN A 269 9.19 11.70 15.16
CA ASN A 269 9.70 12.98 15.67
C ASN A 269 9.16 14.12 14.81
N PHE A 270 8.25 14.92 15.34
CA PHE A 270 7.70 16.07 14.61
C PHE A 270 8.56 17.32 14.84
N PRO A 271 9.03 18.01 13.78
CA PRO A 271 9.66 19.31 13.95
C PRO A 271 8.61 20.33 14.43
N GLN A 272 9.06 21.40 15.08
CA GLN A 272 8.17 22.47 15.54
C GLN A 272 7.69 23.35 14.37
N GLY A 273 6.52 23.98 14.52
CA GLY A 273 5.96 24.93 13.54
C GLY A 273 5.29 24.28 12.31
N LEU A 274 4.94 22.99 12.37
CA LEU A 274 4.24 22.32 11.26
C LEU A 274 2.91 23.00 10.88
N ASP A 275 2.19 23.51 11.88
CA ASP A 275 1.00 24.33 11.75
C ASP A 275 1.27 25.62 10.97
N VAL A 276 2.33 26.35 11.33
CA VAL A 276 2.80 27.55 10.62
C VAL A 276 3.18 27.24 9.18
N ALA A 277 3.76 26.06 8.94
CA ALA A 277 4.11 25.59 7.61
C ALA A 277 2.91 25.08 6.79
N GLY A 278 1.71 24.96 7.38
CA GLY A 278 0.54 24.39 6.74
C GLY A 278 0.65 22.88 6.47
N ILE A 279 1.36 22.16 7.33
CA ILE A 279 1.62 20.71 7.24
C ILE A 279 0.68 19.95 8.18
N LYS A 280 -0.14 19.08 7.63
CA LYS A 280 -1.02 18.17 8.39
C LYS A 280 -0.24 16.97 8.91
N PHE A 281 -0.48 16.62 10.16
CA PHE A 281 0.08 15.46 10.83
C PHE A 281 -0.92 14.92 11.86
N ASP A 282 -0.75 13.68 12.26
CA ASP A 282 -1.48 13.05 13.36
C ASP A 282 -0.50 12.40 14.34
N GLN A 283 -1.01 11.70 15.37
CA GLN A 283 -0.17 11.04 16.37
C GLN A 283 0.76 9.96 15.79
N ARG A 284 0.48 9.46 14.57
CA ARG A 284 1.19 8.33 13.96
C ARG A 284 2.21 8.77 12.92
N CYS A 285 1.94 9.83 12.16
CA CYS A 285 2.87 10.34 11.15
C CYS A 285 2.52 11.75 10.60
N ILE A 286 3.46 12.33 9.84
CA ILE A 286 3.17 13.43 8.92
C ILE A 286 2.39 12.88 7.72
N GLN A 287 1.26 13.50 7.42
CA GLN A 287 0.41 13.07 6.30
C GLN A 287 1.06 13.44 4.97
N VAL A 288 1.23 12.44 4.12
CA VAL A 288 1.83 12.59 2.79
C VAL A 288 1.01 11.93 1.71
N ASP A 289 1.09 12.47 0.50
CA ASP A 289 0.40 11.95 -0.67
C ASP A 289 1.07 10.70 -1.29
N SER A 290 0.62 10.33 -2.48
CA SER A 290 1.22 9.23 -3.25
C SER A 290 2.68 9.47 -3.67
N GLN A 291 3.22 10.67 -3.46
CA GLN A 291 4.54 11.11 -3.91
C GLN A 291 5.36 11.70 -2.75
N TYR A 292 5.01 11.35 -1.51
CA TYR A 292 5.68 11.77 -0.27
C TYR A 292 5.66 13.29 -0.03
N ARG A 293 4.77 14.02 -0.73
CA ARG A 293 4.54 15.45 -0.53
C ARG A 293 3.53 15.66 0.60
N THR A 294 3.79 16.61 1.47
CA THR A 294 2.88 17.00 2.56
C THR A 294 1.72 17.87 2.05
N SER A 295 0.84 18.34 2.94
CA SER A 295 -0.16 19.36 2.57
C SER A 295 0.45 20.70 2.16
N ASN A 296 1.71 20.98 2.54
CA ASN A 296 2.50 22.06 1.95
C ASN A 296 3.17 21.55 0.67
N LYS A 297 2.84 22.18 -0.47
CA LYS A 297 3.30 21.74 -1.78
C LYS A 297 4.83 21.81 -2.00
N TYR A 298 5.54 22.55 -1.16
CA TYR A 298 7.00 22.71 -1.19
C TYR A 298 7.72 21.76 -0.22
N VAL A 299 6.99 21.01 0.60
CA VAL A 299 7.58 20.18 1.66
C VAL A 299 7.24 18.71 1.45
N PHE A 300 8.27 17.87 1.53
CA PHE A 300 8.19 16.42 1.48
C PHE A 300 8.59 15.84 2.83
N ALA A 301 8.05 14.67 3.19
CA ALA A 301 8.44 13.97 4.41
C ALA A 301 8.74 12.50 4.10
N ILE A 302 9.88 12.00 4.57
CA ILE A 302 10.41 10.67 4.25
C ILE A 302 10.92 9.95 5.52
N GLY A 303 11.05 8.62 5.45
CA GLY A 303 11.48 7.82 6.58
C GLY A 303 10.41 7.70 7.67
N ASP A 304 10.84 7.36 8.88
CA ASP A 304 9.97 6.99 10.01
C ASP A 304 8.92 8.04 10.41
N VAL A 305 9.16 9.31 10.07
CA VAL A 305 8.23 10.40 10.38
C VAL A 305 6.96 10.36 9.52
N SER A 306 7.02 9.77 8.32
CA SER A 306 5.90 9.71 7.36
C SER A 306 5.52 8.29 6.93
N GLN A 307 6.41 7.31 7.10
CA GLN A 307 6.25 5.96 6.58
C GLN A 307 5.68 4.97 7.58
N LYS A 308 4.83 4.06 7.09
CA LYS A 308 4.31 2.92 7.87
C LYS A 308 5.43 1.91 8.18
N LEU A 309 6.31 1.66 7.22
CA LEU A 309 7.48 0.79 7.38
C LEU A 309 8.68 1.66 7.77
N LYS A 310 9.11 1.51 9.03
CA LYS A 310 10.17 2.32 9.66
C LYS A 310 11.52 1.61 9.51
N PHE A 311 12.05 1.59 8.28
CA PHE A 311 13.32 0.92 7.95
C PHE A 311 14.28 1.84 7.21
N THR A 312 15.57 1.73 7.53
CA THR A 312 16.66 2.51 6.92
C THR A 312 16.68 2.42 5.40
N HIS A 313 16.62 1.22 4.82
CA HIS A 313 16.65 1.02 3.37
C HIS A 313 15.38 1.56 2.69
N THR A 314 14.24 1.62 3.39
CA THR A 314 13.02 2.26 2.87
C THR A 314 13.16 3.78 2.85
N ALA A 315 13.77 4.36 3.89
CA ALA A 315 14.07 5.78 3.95
C ALA A 315 15.07 6.20 2.85
N ASP A 316 16.15 5.42 2.64
CA ASP A 316 17.12 5.62 1.55
C ASP A 316 16.45 5.55 0.17
N ASP A 317 15.71 4.49 -0.12
CA ASP A 317 15.05 4.34 -1.42
C ASP A 317 14.06 5.48 -1.69
N THR A 318 13.28 5.85 -0.67
CA THR A 318 12.31 6.95 -0.79
C THR A 318 13.01 8.28 -1.01
N ALA A 319 14.13 8.54 -0.32
CA ALA A 319 14.96 9.72 -0.54
C ALA A 319 15.43 9.82 -2.00
N ARG A 320 15.97 8.72 -2.56
CA ARG A 320 16.43 8.68 -3.97
C ARG A 320 15.28 8.98 -4.94
N GLN A 321 14.11 8.40 -4.70
CA GLN A 321 12.93 8.64 -5.54
C GLN A 321 12.41 10.08 -5.43
N VAL A 322 12.42 10.68 -4.24
CA VAL A 322 12.05 12.09 -4.03
C VAL A 322 13.04 13.03 -4.70
N VAL A 323 14.35 12.77 -4.57
CA VAL A 323 15.40 13.53 -5.28
C VAL A 323 15.16 13.50 -6.78
N ALA A 324 15.00 12.31 -7.37
CA ALA A 324 14.75 12.14 -8.80
C ALA A 324 13.49 12.90 -9.26
N ARG A 325 12.42 12.83 -8.46
CA ARG A 325 11.16 13.52 -8.75
C ARG A 325 11.31 15.04 -8.74
N ILE A 326 11.96 15.61 -7.71
CA ILE A 326 12.15 17.06 -7.62
C ILE A 326 13.10 17.52 -8.74
N ALA A 327 14.16 16.77 -9.01
CA ALA A 327 15.11 17.04 -10.09
C ALA A 327 14.42 17.08 -11.46
N SER A 328 13.52 16.13 -11.72
CA SER A 328 12.77 16.03 -12.97
C SER A 328 11.55 16.94 -13.04
N LYS A 329 11.39 17.89 -12.10
CA LYS A 329 10.21 18.76 -11.98
C LYS A 329 8.87 18.01 -12.00
N GLY A 330 8.84 16.80 -11.44
CA GLY A 330 7.65 15.95 -11.35
C GLY A 330 7.42 14.94 -12.48
N LEU A 331 8.24 14.94 -13.53
CA LEU A 331 8.16 13.97 -14.66
C LEU A 331 8.32 12.51 -14.17
N LEU A 332 9.32 12.24 -13.34
CA LEU A 332 9.50 10.94 -12.69
C LEU A 332 8.58 10.83 -11.48
N ARG A 333 7.83 9.73 -11.42
CA ARG A 333 6.92 9.40 -10.32
C ARG A 333 7.58 8.40 -9.38
N ILE A 334 7.21 8.49 -8.11
CA ILE A 334 7.64 7.55 -7.09
C ILE A 334 6.87 6.24 -7.26
N ASN A 335 7.60 5.13 -7.34
CA ASN A 335 7.08 3.78 -7.30
C ASN A 335 6.86 3.34 -5.83
N LYS A 336 5.59 3.17 -5.45
CA LYS A 336 5.20 2.64 -4.13
C LYS A 336 5.09 1.12 -4.07
N ASN A 337 5.07 0.45 -5.22
CA ASN A 337 4.83 -0.99 -5.31
C ASN A 337 6.15 -1.75 -5.29
N LYS A 338 7.03 -1.42 -4.34
CA LYS A 338 8.30 -2.10 -4.15
C LYS A 338 8.18 -3.12 -3.03
N ALA A 339 8.82 -4.26 -3.23
CA ALA A 339 9.05 -5.27 -2.24
C ALA A 339 10.04 -4.73 -1.20
N VAL A 340 9.59 -4.59 0.05
CA VAL A 340 10.44 -4.14 1.16
C VAL A 340 10.83 -5.35 2.00
N PRO A 341 12.10 -5.79 1.96
CA PRO A 341 12.57 -6.86 2.82
C PRO A 341 12.69 -6.37 4.26
N LYS A 342 12.46 -7.28 5.20
CA LYS A 342 12.62 -7.04 6.64
C LYS A 342 13.45 -8.17 7.20
N VAL A 343 14.37 -7.85 8.11
CA VAL A 343 15.21 -8.83 8.77
C VAL A 343 15.20 -8.52 10.26
N THR A 344 14.87 -9.52 11.06
CA THR A 344 15.11 -9.55 12.50
C THR A 344 16.36 -10.42 12.69
N TYR A 345 17.43 -9.83 13.23
CA TYR A 345 18.75 -10.46 13.31
C TYR A 345 18.87 -11.41 14.50
N THR A 346 17.87 -12.27 14.69
CA THR A 346 17.92 -13.39 15.64
C THR A 346 18.97 -14.42 15.22
N TYR A 347 19.26 -15.40 16.08
CA TYR A 347 20.08 -16.54 15.75
C TYR A 347 19.26 -17.85 15.85
N PRO A 348 18.86 -18.45 14.71
CA PRO A 348 19.09 -17.99 13.34
C PRO A 348 18.23 -16.77 12.95
N GLU A 349 18.61 -16.11 11.86
CA GLU A 349 17.95 -14.90 11.36
C GLU A 349 16.53 -15.20 10.90
N VAL A 350 15.63 -14.22 11.03
CA VAL A 350 14.29 -14.24 10.43
C VAL A 350 14.20 -13.11 9.41
N ALA A 351 13.84 -13.43 8.17
CA ALA A 351 13.69 -12.48 7.09
C ALA A 351 12.36 -12.67 6.37
N GLN A 352 11.75 -11.57 5.93
CA GLN A 352 10.46 -11.60 5.25
C GLN A 352 10.36 -10.51 4.17
N VAL A 353 9.56 -10.76 3.14
CA VAL A 353 9.29 -9.79 2.07
C VAL A 353 7.91 -10.06 1.44
N GLY A 354 7.23 -9.00 1.00
CA GLY A 354 5.93 -9.10 0.33
C GLY A 354 4.75 -9.26 1.31
N LEU A 355 3.68 -9.90 0.84
CA LEU A 355 2.44 -10.09 1.59
C LEU A 355 2.56 -11.22 2.61
N SER A 356 1.90 -11.09 3.76
CA SER A 356 1.59 -12.23 4.61
C SER A 356 0.57 -13.15 3.92
N PHE A 357 0.40 -14.37 4.42
CA PHE A 357 -0.60 -15.28 3.86
C PHE A 357 -2.01 -14.70 4.03
N GLU A 358 -2.31 -14.11 5.18
CA GLU A 358 -3.60 -13.50 5.50
C GLU A 358 -3.89 -12.29 4.60
N ASP A 359 -2.89 -11.43 4.36
CA ASP A 359 -3.03 -10.29 3.45
C ASP A 359 -3.21 -10.77 1.99
N ALA A 360 -2.47 -11.80 1.57
CA ALA A 360 -2.64 -12.40 0.25
C ALA A 360 -4.03 -13.02 0.08
N VAL A 361 -4.56 -13.71 1.10
CA VAL A 361 -5.92 -14.27 1.09
C VAL A 361 -6.96 -13.16 1.02
N ARG A 362 -6.76 -12.04 1.73
CA ARG A 362 -7.67 -10.89 1.66
C ARG A 362 -7.71 -10.25 0.26
N GLU A 363 -6.56 -10.13 -0.40
CA GLU A 363 -6.45 -9.50 -1.72
C GLU A 363 -6.84 -10.45 -2.87
N TYR A 364 -6.48 -11.72 -2.74
CA TYR A 364 -6.59 -12.70 -3.83
C TYR A 364 -7.52 -13.86 -3.54
N GLY A 365 -8.04 -14.07 -2.34
CA GLY A 365 -8.78 -15.29 -2.03
C GLY A 365 -7.87 -16.52 -1.98
N GLU A 366 -8.10 -17.37 -0.99
CA GLU A 366 -7.23 -18.52 -0.68
C GLU A 366 -7.11 -19.51 -1.84
N GLU A 367 -8.17 -19.69 -2.61
CA GLU A 367 -8.21 -20.61 -3.76
C GLU A 367 -7.32 -20.20 -4.94
N ARG A 368 -6.80 -18.97 -4.96
CA ARG A 368 -5.81 -18.51 -5.97
C ARG A 368 -4.38 -18.66 -5.50
N LEU A 369 -4.18 -19.15 -4.30
CA LEU A 369 -2.89 -19.14 -3.63
C LEU A 369 -2.39 -20.55 -3.37
N MET A 370 -1.08 -20.66 -3.35
CA MET A 370 -0.35 -21.82 -2.88
C MET A 370 0.63 -21.35 -1.80
N ARG A 371 0.48 -21.91 -0.61
CA ARG A 371 1.42 -21.74 0.50
C ARG A 371 2.36 -22.95 0.53
N ILE A 372 3.65 -22.68 0.42
CA ILE A 372 4.71 -23.68 0.35
C ILE A 372 5.55 -23.52 1.60
N GLU A 373 5.72 -24.61 2.36
CA GLU A 373 6.56 -24.66 3.54
C GLU A 373 7.68 -25.67 3.29
N VAL A 374 8.93 -25.22 3.42
CA VAL A 374 10.11 -26.04 3.23
C VAL A 374 10.94 -26.00 4.51
N PRO A 375 10.92 -27.07 5.33
CA PRO A 375 11.76 -27.15 6.51
C PRO A 375 13.24 -27.31 6.12
N PHE A 376 14.14 -26.77 6.93
CA PHE A 376 15.59 -26.86 6.68
C PHE A 376 16.14 -28.28 6.79
N THR A 377 15.36 -29.25 7.29
CA THR A 377 15.65 -30.70 7.19
C THR A 377 15.82 -31.18 5.73
N GLN A 378 15.25 -30.46 4.76
CA GLN A 378 15.42 -30.73 3.32
C GLN A 378 16.63 -30.01 2.69
N ASN A 379 17.45 -29.32 3.48
CA ASN A 379 18.66 -28.65 3.02
C ASN A 379 19.92 -29.38 3.52
N ASP A 380 20.76 -29.84 2.61
CA ASP A 380 21.95 -30.62 2.96
C ASP A 380 23.05 -29.78 3.63
N ARG A 381 23.15 -28.47 3.33
CA ARG A 381 24.06 -27.57 4.05
C ARG A 381 23.62 -27.39 5.51
N ALA A 382 22.32 -27.31 5.77
CA ALA A 382 21.80 -27.26 7.13
C ALA A 382 22.08 -28.55 7.92
N LYS A 383 22.16 -29.71 7.24
CA LYS A 383 22.59 -30.97 7.86
C LYS A 383 24.06 -30.93 8.25
N THR A 384 24.93 -30.41 7.39
CA THR A 384 26.37 -30.35 7.70
C THR A 384 26.68 -29.42 8.87
N ASP A 385 25.90 -28.35 9.05
CA ASP A 385 26.04 -27.43 10.19
C ASP A 385 25.19 -27.82 11.41
N ASN A 386 24.43 -28.93 11.35
CA ASN A 386 23.53 -29.40 12.41
C ASN A 386 22.48 -28.36 12.87
N VAL A 387 21.92 -27.61 11.93
CA VAL A 387 20.92 -26.53 12.16
C VAL A 387 19.57 -26.81 11.49
N THR A 388 19.30 -28.07 11.17
CA THR A 388 18.12 -28.48 10.39
C THR A 388 16.77 -28.22 11.07
N LYS A 389 16.75 -28.24 12.42
CA LYS A 389 15.54 -28.03 13.23
C LYS A 389 15.21 -26.55 13.45
N ASP A 390 16.15 -25.67 13.14
CA ASP A 390 16.06 -24.25 13.52
C ASP A 390 15.55 -23.38 12.37
N GLY A 391 15.13 -23.97 11.24
CA GLY A 391 14.82 -23.22 10.03
C GLY A 391 13.59 -23.66 9.25
N MET A 392 12.92 -22.68 8.63
CA MET A 392 11.73 -22.83 7.82
C MET A 392 11.71 -21.77 6.73
N LEU A 393 11.41 -22.17 5.49
CA LEU A 393 11.06 -21.27 4.39
C LEU A 393 9.56 -21.38 4.13
N VAL A 394 8.85 -20.25 4.13
CA VAL A 394 7.46 -20.13 3.70
C VAL A 394 7.41 -19.25 2.46
N VAL A 395 6.79 -19.74 1.38
CA VAL A 395 6.57 -18.97 0.15
C VAL A 395 5.08 -18.95 -0.17
N ILE A 396 4.58 -17.76 -0.52
CA ILE A 396 3.21 -17.54 -0.97
C ILE A 396 3.27 -17.21 -2.45
N ALA A 397 2.65 -18.06 -3.26
CA ALA A 397 2.61 -17.91 -4.70
C ALA A 397 1.20 -18.02 -5.26
N ARG A 398 0.97 -17.38 -6.40
CA ARG A 398 -0.23 -17.52 -7.20
C ARG A 398 -0.27 -18.89 -7.88
N ARG A 399 -1.40 -19.58 -7.79
CA ARG A 399 -1.66 -20.80 -8.57
C ARG A 399 -1.59 -20.51 -10.07
N LEU A 400 -1.24 -21.52 -10.85
CA LEU A 400 -1.01 -21.53 -12.30
C LEU A 400 0.20 -20.71 -12.76
N ASN A 401 0.23 -19.39 -12.51
CA ASN A 401 1.30 -18.53 -13.04
C ASN A 401 2.57 -18.52 -12.16
N GLY A 402 2.48 -18.98 -10.91
CA GLY A 402 3.61 -19.07 -9.99
C GLY A 402 4.18 -17.72 -9.54
N ASN A 403 3.48 -16.61 -9.76
CA ASN A 403 3.93 -15.29 -9.30
C ASN A 403 4.07 -15.31 -7.78
N ILE A 404 5.23 -14.88 -7.29
CA ILE A 404 5.53 -14.83 -5.86
C ILE A 404 4.89 -13.56 -5.30
N LEU A 405 4.18 -13.70 -4.19
CA LEU A 405 3.51 -12.60 -3.49
C LEU A 405 4.19 -12.26 -2.16
N GLY A 406 4.80 -13.25 -1.53
CA GLY A 406 5.54 -13.07 -0.30
C GLY A 406 6.40 -14.27 0.05
N ALA A 407 7.41 -14.05 0.90
CA ALA A 407 8.28 -15.08 1.42
C ALA A 407 8.68 -14.74 2.86
N ASN A 408 8.80 -15.76 3.70
CA ASN A 408 9.34 -15.69 5.06
C ASN A 408 10.40 -16.78 5.22
N ILE A 409 11.53 -16.47 5.81
CA ILE A 409 12.66 -17.39 5.98
C ILE A 409 13.17 -17.25 7.40
N MET A 410 13.23 -18.35 8.14
CA MET A 410 14.04 -18.47 9.33
C MET A 410 15.18 -19.44 9.05
N GLY A 411 16.42 -19.02 9.27
CA GLY A 411 17.60 -19.86 9.03
C GLY A 411 18.90 -19.07 8.89
N PRO A 412 20.06 -19.74 8.83
CA PRO A 412 21.34 -19.08 8.63
C PRO A 412 21.39 -18.31 7.31
N GLY A 413 21.76 -17.03 7.36
CA GLY A 413 21.82 -16.16 6.19
C GLY A 413 20.45 -15.85 5.58
N ALA A 414 19.37 -15.92 6.36
CA ALA A 414 18.02 -15.57 5.89
C ALA A 414 17.97 -14.13 5.35
N GLY A 415 18.68 -13.19 5.99
CA GLY A 415 18.78 -11.80 5.54
C GLY A 415 19.41 -11.64 4.14
N GLU A 416 20.34 -12.53 3.78
CA GLU A 416 20.94 -12.57 2.44
C GLU A 416 20.04 -13.30 1.43
N MET A 417 19.46 -14.43 1.83
CA MET A 417 18.59 -15.24 0.95
C MET A 417 17.31 -14.51 0.54
N ILE A 418 16.75 -13.65 1.41
CA ILE A 418 15.51 -12.91 1.12
C ILE A 418 15.65 -11.95 -0.07
N ALA A 419 16.88 -11.53 -0.42
CA ALA A 419 17.15 -10.67 -1.55
C ALA A 419 16.66 -11.28 -2.88
N MET A 420 16.75 -12.61 -3.02
CA MET A 420 16.26 -13.29 -4.23
C MET A 420 14.74 -13.21 -4.36
N TYR A 421 14.01 -13.31 -3.25
CA TYR A 421 12.55 -13.12 -3.25
C TYR A 421 12.16 -11.66 -3.43
N THR A 422 12.94 -10.73 -2.88
CA THR A 422 12.75 -9.28 -3.10
C THR A 422 12.83 -8.96 -4.58
N LEU A 423 13.89 -9.41 -5.25
CA LEU A 423 14.06 -9.29 -6.70
C LEU A 423 12.91 -9.96 -7.45
N ALA A 424 12.54 -11.19 -7.05
CA ALA A 424 11.52 -11.94 -7.75
C ALA A 424 10.14 -11.29 -7.67
N ILE A 425 9.78 -10.68 -6.54
CA ILE A 425 8.53 -9.94 -6.39
C ILE A 425 8.57 -8.66 -7.24
N ASP A 426 9.63 -7.85 -7.12
CA ASP A 426 9.78 -6.59 -7.86
C ASP A 426 9.78 -6.78 -9.38
N GLN A 427 10.44 -7.84 -9.87
CA GLN A 427 10.56 -8.16 -11.28
C GLN A 427 9.52 -9.16 -11.78
N LYS A 428 8.55 -9.54 -10.93
CA LYS A 428 7.49 -10.52 -11.24
C LYS A 428 8.04 -11.85 -11.79
N ILE A 429 9.14 -12.32 -11.22
CA ILE A 429 9.74 -13.63 -11.52
C ILE A 429 8.93 -14.72 -10.79
N SER A 430 8.34 -15.63 -11.56
CA SER A 430 7.56 -16.75 -11.03
C SER A 430 8.42 -17.87 -10.44
N LEU A 431 7.86 -18.69 -9.56
CA LEU A 431 8.49 -19.93 -9.08
C LEU A 431 8.87 -20.90 -10.20
N TRP A 432 8.11 -20.92 -11.31
CA TRP A 432 8.49 -21.67 -12.52
C TRP A 432 9.87 -21.29 -13.08
N LYS A 433 10.27 -20.02 -12.92
CA LYS A 433 11.56 -19.51 -13.38
C LYS A 433 12.64 -19.74 -12.31
N LEU A 434 12.34 -19.45 -11.04
CA LEU A 434 13.29 -19.68 -9.95
C LEU A 434 13.70 -21.15 -9.83
N GLN A 435 12.77 -22.08 -9.99
CA GLN A 435 13.03 -23.52 -9.93
C GLN A 435 14.08 -23.98 -10.95
N LYS A 436 14.14 -23.34 -12.12
CA LYS A 436 15.07 -23.69 -13.21
C LYS A 436 16.49 -23.19 -12.99
N LEU A 437 16.71 -22.29 -12.02
CA LEU A 437 18.04 -21.78 -11.74
C LEU A 437 18.94 -22.89 -11.18
N ILE A 438 20.22 -22.82 -11.54
CA ILE A 438 21.28 -23.64 -10.96
C ILE A 438 21.78 -22.90 -9.71
N PHE A 439 21.62 -23.53 -8.55
CA PHE A 439 22.16 -23.04 -7.28
C PHE A 439 23.46 -23.78 -6.97
N ALA A 440 24.44 -23.07 -6.41
CA ALA A 440 25.66 -23.68 -5.91
C ALA A 440 25.34 -24.73 -4.83
N TYR A 441 26.08 -25.83 -4.81
CA TYR A 441 25.84 -26.96 -3.91
C TYR A 441 27.10 -27.35 -3.13
N PRO A 442 27.01 -27.60 -1.80
CA PRO A 442 25.84 -27.40 -0.93
C PRO A 442 25.77 -25.95 -0.39
N THR A 443 24.61 -25.30 -0.47
CA THR A 443 24.36 -23.96 0.10
C THR A 443 23.00 -23.86 0.77
N TYR A 444 22.83 -22.91 1.69
CA TYR A 444 21.52 -22.62 2.32
C TYR A 444 20.48 -22.18 1.28
N SER A 445 20.90 -21.39 0.29
CA SER A 445 20.01 -20.85 -0.75
C SER A 445 19.34 -21.93 -1.62
N LEU A 446 19.85 -23.17 -1.61
CA LEU A 446 19.19 -24.31 -2.25
C LEU A 446 17.77 -24.56 -1.73
N ILE A 447 17.43 -24.10 -0.51
CA ILE A 447 16.06 -24.15 0.03
C ILE A 447 15.05 -23.42 -0.88
N ILE A 448 15.49 -22.37 -1.57
CA ILE A 448 14.69 -21.61 -2.55
C ILE A 448 14.33 -22.50 -3.74
N LYS A 449 15.29 -23.29 -4.24
CA LYS A 449 15.05 -24.26 -5.32
C LYS A 449 14.05 -25.33 -4.87
N LYS A 450 14.19 -25.84 -3.64
CA LYS A 450 13.25 -26.82 -3.06
C LYS A 450 11.82 -26.28 -2.99
N ALA A 451 11.62 -25.00 -2.66
CA ALA A 451 10.30 -24.39 -2.73
C ALA A 451 9.74 -24.35 -4.15
N GLY A 452 10.60 -24.07 -5.14
CA GLY A 452 10.27 -24.18 -6.56
C GLY A 452 9.86 -25.60 -6.97
N ASP A 453 10.62 -26.61 -6.57
CA ASP A 453 10.33 -28.02 -6.88
C ASP A 453 8.99 -28.46 -6.26
N GLN A 454 8.73 -28.09 -5.00
CA GLN A 454 7.46 -28.37 -4.33
C GLN A 454 6.27 -27.65 -5.00
N PHE A 455 6.46 -26.40 -5.44
CA PHE A 455 5.45 -25.67 -6.20
C PHE A 455 5.11 -26.41 -7.50
N VAL A 456 6.11 -26.80 -8.28
CA VAL A 456 5.91 -27.53 -9.55
C VAL A 456 5.17 -28.84 -9.30
N GLY A 457 5.60 -29.61 -8.29
CA GLY A 457 4.94 -30.87 -7.92
C GLY A 457 3.46 -30.66 -7.61
N LYS A 458 3.14 -29.75 -6.68
CA LYS A 458 1.75 -29.45 -6.29
C LYS A 458 0.92 -28.90 -7.46
N GLN A 459 1.50 -28.01 -8.26
CA GLN A 459 0.79 -27.35 -9.37
C GLN A 459 0.43 -28.33 -10.48
N LEU A 460 1.28 -29.34 -10.75
CA LEU A 460 0.99 -30.41 -11.71
C LEU A 460 -0.10 -31.36 -11.18
N THR A 461 -0.06 -31.69 -9.89
CA THR A 461 -1.11 -32.51 -9.24
C THR A 461 -2.48 -31.82 -9.26
N ASP A 462 -2.53 -30.52 -8.92
CA ASP A 462 -3.77 -29.76 -8.80
C ASP A 462 -4.25 -29.15 -10.13
N PHE A 463 -3.51 -29.33 -11.24
CA PHE A 463 -3.68 -28.55 -12.47
C PHE A 463 -5.11 -28.57 -13.02
N LYS A 464 -5.74 -29.75 -13.03
CA LYS A 464 -7.13 -29.91 -13.51
C LYS A 464 -8.12 -29.12 -12.66
N ILE A 465 -7.95 -29.15 -11.34
CA ILE A 465 -8.81 -28.46 -10.38
C ILE A 465 -8.64 -26.94 -10.53
N ASP A 466 -7.39 -26.48 -10.58
CA ASP A 466 -7.06 -25.06 -10.77
C ASP A 466 -7.61 -24.51 -12.10
N LEU A 467 -7.53 -25.30 -13.18
CA LEU A 467 -8.08 -24.94 -14.49
C LEU A 467 -9.61 -24.89 -14.46
N MET A 468 -10.28 -25.84 -13.80
CA MET A 468 -11.72 -25.81 -13.62
C MET A 468 -12.19 -24.59 -12.83
N HIS A 469 -11.48 -24.19 -11.77
CA HIS A 469 -11.77 -22.96 -11.04
C HIS A 469 -11.60 -21.72 -11.91
N LEU A 470 -10.55 -21.67 -12.74
CA LEU A 470 -10.33 -20.58 -13.69
C LEU A 470 -11.48 -20.48 -14.70
N LEU A 471 -11.90 -21.61 -15.28
CA LEU A 471 -13.00 -21.67 -16.24
C LEU A 471 -14.34 -21.26 -15.61
N LYS A 472 -14.68 -21.77 -14.42
CA LYS A 472 -15.91 -21.38 -13.71
C LYS A 472 -15.97 -19.88 -13.44
N ARG A 473 -14.85 -19.24 -13.14
CA ARG A 473 -14.75 -17.79 -12.94
C ARG A 473 -14.85 -17.00 -14.24
N GLY A 474 -14.23 -17.53 -15.29
CA GLY A 474 -14.29 -16.97 -16.64
C GLY A 474 -15.64 -17.21 -17.32
N ALA A 475 -16.48 -18.11 -16.80
CA ALA A 475 -17.71 -18.55 -17.45
C ALA A 475 -18.62 -17.40 -17.90
N PRO A 476 -18.88 -16.34 -17.11
CA PRO A 476 -19.68 -15.21 -17.59
C PRO A 476 -19.06 -14.51 -18.80
N LYS A 477 -17.72 -14.36 -18.83
CA LYS A 477 -17.00 -13.74 -19.96
C LYS A 477 -16.99 -14.65 -21.18
N ILE A 478 -16.84 -15.96 -20.97
CA ILE A 478 -16.86 -16.97 -22.02
C ILE A 478 -18.26 -17.05 -22.63
N VAL A 479 -19.31 -17.11 -21.80
CA VAL A 479 -20.71 -17.07 -22.23
C VAL A 479 -21.01 -15.78 -22.99
N ALA A 480 -20.54 -14.63 -22.50
CA ALA A 480 -20.68 -13.37 -23.23
C ALA A 480 -19.97 -13.42 -24.60
N LEU A 481 -18.75 -13.95 -24.66
CA LEU A 481 -18.02 -14.12 -25.92
C LEU A 481 -18.77 -15.02 -26.91
N PHE A 482 -19.31 -16.15 -26.44
CA PHE A 482 -20.11 -17.05 -27.26
C PHE A 482 -21.42 -16.39 -27.72
N PHE A 483 -22.11 -15.67 -26.83
CA PHE A 483 -23.31 -14.93 -27.18
C PHE A 483 -23.04 -13.91 -28.29
N TRP A 484 -21.96 -13.12 -28.18
CA TRP A 484 -21.56 -12.17 -29.21
C TRP A 484 -21.15 -12.83 -30.52
N GLY A 485 -20.36 -13.90 -30.44
CA GLY A 485 -19.97 -14.68 -31.62
C GLY A 485 -21.18 -15.27 -32.35
N ALA A 486 -22.14 -15.82 -31.59
CA ALA A 486 -23.39 -16.35 -32.13
C ALA A 486 -24.26 -15.26 -32.75
N LEU A 487 -24.39 -14.10 -32.10
CA LEU A 487 -25.16 -12.97 -32.63
C LEU A 487 -24.60 -12.47 -33.97
N VAL A 488 -23.28 -12.30 -34.05
CA VAL A 488 -22.60 -11.88 -35.29
C VAL A 488 -22.75 -12.95 -36.37
N TYR A 489 -22.58 -14.22 -36.02
CA TYR A 489 -22.76 -15.33 -36.94
C TYR A 489 -24.19 -15.41 -37.49
N SER A 490 -25.20 -15.35 -36.61
CA SER A 490 -26.61 -15.37 -36.99
C SER A 490 -26.98 -14.20 -37.88
N PHE A 491 -26.48 -12.99 -37.59
CA PHE A 491 -26.68 -11.82 -38.45
C PHE A 491 -26.07 -12.02 -39.84
N GLN A 492 -24.83 -12.49 -39.91
CA GLN A 492 -24.16 -12.76 -41.19
C GLN A 492 -24.86 -13.87 -41.99
N HIS A 493 -25.31 -14.93 -41.32
CA HIS A 493 -26.04 -16.02 -41.93
C HIS A 493 -27.40 -15.56 -42.46
N TYR A 494 -28.17 -14.79 -41.68
CA TYR A 494 -29.44 -14.22 -42.11
C TYR A 494 -29.28 -13.36 -43.38
N ARG A 495 -28.26 -12.49 -43.38
CA ARG A 495 -27.93 -11.64 -44.53
C ARG A 495 -27.59 -12.46 -45.78
N ILE A 496 -26.69 -13.44 -45.65
CA ILE A 496 -26.23 -14.27 -46.78
C ILE A 496 -27.35 -15.18 -47.30
N ALA A 497 -28.10 -15.84 -46.41
CA ALA A 497 -29.18 -16.74 -46.78
C ALA A 497 -30.36 -16.02 -47.45
N GLY A 498 -30.64 -14.78 -47.03
CA GLY A 498 -31.67 -13.93 -47.65
C GLY A 498 -31.22 -13.20 -48.91
N GLY A 499 -29.94 -13.31 -49.31
CA GLY A 499 -29.39 -12.56 -50.44
C GLY A 499 -29.36 -11.04 -50.23
N TYR A 500 -29.45 -10.59 -48.98
CA TYR A 500 -29.58 -9.18 -48.62
C TYR A 500 -28.23 -8.48 -48.60
N SER A 501 -28.15 -7.27 -49.15
CA SER A 501 -27.07 -6.35 -48.83
C SER A 501 -27.20 -5.86 -47.39
N TYR A 502 -26.15 -5.23 -46.84
CA TYR A 502 -26.26 -4.57 -45.54
C TYR A 502 -27.30 -3.45 -45.52
N GLN A 503 -27.57 -2.82 -46.68
CA GLN A 503 -28.59 -1.79 -46.82
C GLN A 503 -30.01 -2.38 -46.76
N ASP A 504 -30.23 -3.54 -47.38
CA ASP A 504 -31.55 -4.20 -47.38
C ASP A 504 -31.97 -4.62 -45.97
N VAL A 505 -31.04 -5.19 -45.20
CA VAL A 505 -31.29 -5.54 -43.79
C VAL A 505 -31.56 -4.29 -42.95
N LEU A 506 -30.84 -3.19 -43.22
CA LEU A 506 -31.09 -1.91 -42.56
C LEU A 506 -32.50 -1.38 -42.87
N PHE A 507 -32.95 -1.46 -44.12
CA PHE A 507 -34.30 -1.03 -44.49
C PHE A 507 -35.39 -1.88 -43.85
N GLN A 508 -35.23 -3.21 -43.80
CA GLN A 508 -36.16 -4.09 -43.10
C GLN A 508 -36.22 -3.80 -41.59
N LEU A 509 -35.09 -3.50 -40.97
CA LEU A 509 -35.05 -3.08 -39.57
C LEU A 509 -35.78 -1.75 -39.37
N LEU A 510 -35.55 -0.77 -40.24
CA LEU A 510 -36.26 0.51 -40.21
C LEU A 510 -37.77 0.30 -40.33
N GLU A 511 -38.23 -0.51 -41.29
CA GLU A 511 -39.65 -0.82 -41.47
C GLU A 511 -40.23 -1.55 -40.25
N PHE A 512 -39.51 -2.52 -39.69
CA PHE A 512 -39.92 -3.21 -38.47
C PHE A 512 -40.11 -2.22 -37.30
N PHE A 513 -39.15 -1.33 -37.08
CA PHE A 513 -39.22 -0.36 -35.98
C PHE A 513 -40.36 0.65 -36.18
N THR A 514 -40.60 1.13 -37.40
CA THR A 514 -41.60 2.18 -37.65
C THR A 514 -43.01 1.67 -37.88
N SER A 515 -43.17 0.47 -38.43
CA SER A 515 -44.46 -0.03 -38.96
C SER A 515 -45.08 -1.15 -38.13
N THR A 516 -44.40 -1.65 -37.10
CA THR A 516 -44.93 -2.70 -36.22
C THR A 516 -45.19 -2.20 -34.80
N MET A 517 -46.21 -2.76 -34.14
CA MET A 517 -46.48 -2.50 -32.72
C MET A 517 -45.36 -2.98 -31.78
N TRP A 518 -44.50 -3.90 -32.26
CA TRP A 518 -43.37 -4.43 -31.51
C TRP A 518 -42.12 -3.56 -31.61
N GLY A 519 -42.00 -2.73 -32.64
CA GLY A 519 -40.86 -1.85 -32.88
C GLY A 519 -40.45 -1.02 -31.65
N PRO A 520 -41.37 -0.25 -31.05
CA PRO A 520 -41.08 0.51 -29.83
C PRO A 520 -40.64 -0.35 -28.64
N LEU A 521 -41.28 -1.52 -28.43
CA LEU A 521 -40.94 -2.42 -27.31
C LEU A 521 -39.53 -3.01 -27.48
N VAL A 522 -39.19 -3.45 -28.70
CA VAL A 522 -37.86 -3.97 -29.02
C VAL A 522 -36.82 -2.86 -28.88
N PHE A 523 -37.12 -1.65 -29.34
CA PHE A 523 -36.23 -0.50 -29.21
C PHE A 523 -35.95 -0.17 -27.73
N MET A 524 -36.99 -0.07 -26.89
CA MET A 524 -36.84 0.17 -25.46
C MET A 524 -36.05 -0.93 -24.77
N THR A 525 -36.25 -2.19 -25.18
CA THR A 525 -35.51 -3.34 -24.65
C THR A 525 -34.03 -3.28 -25.04
N LEU A 526 -33.72 -2.97 -26.31
CA LEU A 526 -32.34 -2.78 -26.78
C LEU A 526 -31.66 -1.63 -26.04
N TYR A 527 -32.38 -0.53 -25.80
CA TYR A 527 -31.88 0.60 -25.03
C TYR A 527 -31.63 0.22 -23.56
N ALA A 528 -32.53 -0.55 -22.94
CA ALA A 528 -32.39 -1.03 -21.58
C ALA A 528 -31.17 -1.98 -21.43
N LEU A 529 -30.90 -2.80 -22.44
CA LEU A 529 -29.77 -3.73 -22.48
C LEU A 529 -28.46 -3.07 -22.96
N ARG A 530 -28.48 -1.81 -23.38
CA ARG A 530 -27.32 -1.01 -23.77
C ARG A 530 -26.09 -1.20 -22.86
N PRO A 531 -26.21 -1.26 -21.51
CA PRO A 531 -25.06 -1.40 -20.62
C PRO A 531 -24.26 -2.69 -20.84
N LEU A 532 -24.88 -3.74 -21.41
CA LEU A 532 -24.22 -5.00 -21.77
C LEU A 532 -23.52 -4.93 -23.12
N ILE A 533 -24.02 -4.08 -24.02
CA ILE A 533 -23.59 -4.01 -25.43
C ILE A 533 -22.67 -2.84 -25.74
N LEU A 534 -22.43 -1.94 -24.77
CA LEU A 534 -21.54 -0.77 -24.87
C LEU A 534 -21.83 0.12 -26.10
N PHE A 535 -23.09 0.13 -26.54
CA PHE A 535 -23.51 0.91 -27.69
C PHE A 535 -23.68 2.39 -27.31
N PRO A 536 -23.29 3.36 -28.17
CA PRO A 536 -23.39 4.78 -27.83
C PRO A 536 -24.83 5.23 -27.55
N ALA A 537 -25.06 5.76 -26.35
CA ALA A 537 -26.35 6.27 -25.89
C ALA A 537 -26.96 7.30 -26.85
N THR A 538 -26.15 8.30 -27.20
CA THR A 538 -26.51 9.44 -28.05
C THR A 538 -27.01 9.00 -29.41
N LEU A 539 -26.44 7.92 -29.98
CA LEU A 539 -26.86 7.39 -31.26
C LEU A 539 -28.24 6.75 -31.17
N LEU A 540 -28.52 5.96 -30.12
CA LEU A 540 -29.85 5.40 -29.89
C LEU A 540 -30.88 6.50 -29.60
N THR A 541 -30.53 7.50 -28.80
CA THR A 541 -31.40 8.64 -28.49
C THR A 541 -31.81 9.40 -29.77
N ALA A 542 -30.84 9.68 -30.65
CA ALA A 542 -31.12 10.30 -31.94
C ALA A 542 -31.91 9.36 -32.86
N LEU A 543 -31.55 8.07 -32.91
CA LEU A 543 -32.27 7.08 -33.70
C LEU A 543 -33.74 6.97 -33.29
N SER A 544 -34.05 7.12 -32.00
CA SER A 544 -35.44 7.16 -31.51
C SER A 544 -36.25 8.31 -32.12
N GLY A 545 -35.63 9.49 -32.22
CA GLY A 545 -36.24 10.65 -32.87
C GLY A 545 -36.48 10.41 -34.36
N ALA A 546 -35.52 9.81 -35.05
CA ALA A 546 -35.68 9.46 -36.45
C ALA A 546 -36.79 8.43 -36.64
N LEU A 547 -36.77 7.32 -35.89
CA LEU A 547 -37.70 6.19 -36.03
C LEU A 547 -39.13 6.53 -35.63
N PHE A 548 -39.33 7.25 -34.52
CA PHE A 548 -40.65 7.40 -33.89
C PHE A 548 -41.16 8.85 -33.90
N GLY A 549 -40.38 9.79 -34.45
CA GLY A 549 -40.66 11.21 -34.35
C GLY A 549 -40.44 11.76 -32.93
N PHE A 550 -40.67 13.07 -32.76
CA PHE A 550 -40.28 13.77 -31.54
C PHE A 550 -40.99 13.27 -30.28
N TRP A 551 -42.33 13.28 -30.24
CA TRP A 551 -43.09 12.99 -29.01
C TRP A 551 -42.95 11.53 -28.56
N TRP A 552 -43.12 10.59 -29.48
CA TRP A 552 -42.97 9.17 -29.18
C TRP A 552 -41.51 8.78 -28.97
N GLY A 553 -40.58 9.37 -29.73
CA GLY A 553 -39.15 9.18 -29.52
C GLY A 553 -38.70 9.65 -28.13
N VAL A 554 -39.25 10.76 -27.62
CA VAL A 554 -38.97 11.23 -26.25
C VAL A 554 -39.50 10.22 -25.24
N LEU A 555 -40.77 9.79 -25.37
CA LEU A 555 -41.38 8.85 -24.43
C LEU A 555 -40.63 7.50 -24.37
N TYR A 556 -40.38 6.88 -25.52
CA TYR A 556 -39.71 5.58 -25.58
C TYR A 556 -38.29 5.67 -25.06
N THR A 557 -37.59 6.76 -25.35
CA THR A 557 -36.23 6.93 -24.86
C THR A 557 -36.18 7.20 -23.37
N ILE A 558 -37.14 7.94 -22.79
CA ILE A 558 -37.23 8.09 -21.32
C ILE A 558 -37.35 6.72 -20.65
N LEU A 559 -38.25 5.88 -21.15
CA LEU A 559 -38.49 4.55 -20.58
C LEU A 559 -37.26 3.64 -20.75
N GLY A 560 -36.69 3.58 -21.95
CA GLY A 560 -35.52 2.78 -22.26
C GLY A 560 -34.26 3.24 -21.53
N GLU A 561 -34.00 4.55 -21.48
CA GLU A 561 -32.81 5.13 -20.85
C GLU A 561 -32.85 5.04 -19.33
N ASN A 562 -34.03 5.20 -18.73
CA ASN A 562 -34.20 4.99 -17.31
C ASN A 562 -34.05 3.49 -16.96
N ALA A 563 -34.65 2.59 -17.73
CA ALA A 563 -34.44 1.14 -17.55
C ALA A 563 -32.95 0.76 -17.67
N SER A 564 -32.26 1.32 -18.67
CA SER A 564 -30.82 1.16 -18.89
C SER A 564 -29.99 1.63 -17.70
N ALA A 565 -30.28 2.82 -17.18
CA ALA A 565 -29.61 3.37 -16.03
C ALA A 565 -29.84 2.54 -14.75
N ASN A 566 -31.03 2.00 -14.57
CA ASN A 566 -31.33 1.10 -13.45
C ASN A 566 -30.62 -0.24 -13.58
N PHE A 567 -30.58 -0.80 -14.79
CA PHE A 567 -29.89 -2.05 -15.04
C PHE A 567 -28.39 -1.93 -14.74
N ALA A 568 -27.74 -0.87 -15.23
CA ALA A 568 -26.34 -0.55 -14.91
C ALA A 568 -26.12 -0.30 -13.40
N TYR A 569 -27.05 0.40 -12.73
CA TYR A 569 -27.01 0.60 -11.28
C TYR A 569 -27.02 -0.73 -10.52
N TRP A 570 -27.89 -1.67 -10.89
CA TRP A 570 -27.98 -2.97 -10.22
C TRP A 570 -26.78 -3.86 -10.50
N ILE A 571 -26.22 -3.81 -11.72
CA ILE A 571 -24.94 -4.45 -12.03
C ILE A 571 -23.84 -3.89 -11.11
N GLY A 572 -23.72 -2.56 -11.05
CA GLY A 572 -22.75 -1.88 -10.18
C GLY A 572 -22.93 -2.26 -8.70
N ARG A 573 -24.17 -2.36 -8.23
CA ARG A 573 -24.50 -2.73 -6.85
C ARG A 573 -24.17 -4.19 -6.54
N TYR A 574 -24.40 -5.10 -7.49
CA TYR A 574 -24.08 -6.52 -7.35
C TYR A 574 -22.57 -6.76 -7.27
N PHE A 575 -21.81 -6.20 -8.21
CA PHE A 575 -20.35 -6.35 -8.24
C PHE A 575 -19.62 -5.45 -7.21
N GLY A 576 -20.27 -4.39 -6.73
CA GLY A 576 -19.74 -3.43 -5.78
C GLY A 576 -19.91 -3.78 -4.30
N LYS A 577 -20.62 -4.88 -3.98
CA LYS A 577 -21.01 -5.21 -2.59
C LYS A 577 -19.85 -5.31 -1.61
N ASP A 578 -18.69 -5.79 -2.07
CA ASP A 578 -17.50 -6.03 -1.24
C ASP A 578 -16.40 -4.96 -1.44
N LEU A 579 -16.63 -3.96 -2.29
CA LEU A 579 -15.68 -2.89 -2.57
C LEU A 579 -15.79 -1.78 -1.51
N ARG A 580 -14.70 -1.57 -0.75
CA ARG A 580 -14.54 -0.41 0.15
C ARG A 580 -13.81 0.70 -0.59
N LEU A 581 -14.52 1.79 -0.89
CA LEU A 581 -13.99 2.93 -1.65
C LEU A 581 -13.74 4.16 -0.75
N GLU A 582 -14.06 4.07 0.53
CA GLU A 582 -13.95 5.15 1.51
C GLU A 582 -12.49 5.59 1.72
N ASP A 583 -11.54 4.66 1.62
CA ASP A 583 -10.10 4.92 1.81
C ASP A 583 -9.39 5.40 0.53
N THR A 584 -10.15 5.65 -0.55
CA THR A 584 -9.59 6.05 -1.85
C THR A 584 -9.66 7.57 -2.07
N VAL A 585 -9.01 8.06 -3.13
CA VAL A 585 -9.00 9.49 -3.50
C VAL A 585 -10.41 10.06 -3.73
N ILE A 586 -11.40 9.19 -3.99
CA ILE A 586 -12.81 9.55 -4.19
C ILE A 586 -13.66 9.39 -2.93
N GLY A 587 -13.09 9.07 -1.76
CA GLY A 587 -13.82 8.80 -0.52
C GLY A 587 -14.83 9.90 -0.15
N ASN A 588 -14.43 11.17 -0.24
CA ASN A 588 -15.32 12.31 0.01
C ASN A 588 -16.52 12.35 -0.96
N TRP A 589 -16.33 11.94 -2.22
CA TRP A 589 -17.41 11.84 -3.21
C TRP A 589 -18.34 10.66 -2.92
N VAL A 590 -17.78 9.52 -2.50
CA VAL A 590 -18.53 8.32 -2.09
C VAL A 590 -19.46 8.66 -0.93
N GLU A 591 -18.96 9.39 0.05
CA GLU A 591 -19.72 9.80 1.23
C GLU A 591 -20.81 10.83 0.89
N ALA A 592 -20.50 11.81 0.02
CA ALA A 592 -21.48 12.77 -0.50
C ALA A 592 -22.61 12.08 -1.30
N LEU A 593 -22.27 11.11 -2.14
CA LEU A 593 -23.24 10.31 -2.91
C LEU A 593 -24.15 9.46 -2.02
N ARG A 594 -23.67 8.97 -0.87
CA ARG A 594 -24.50 8.22 0.08
C ARG A 594 -25.43 9.11 0.89
N LYS A 595 -24.95 10.30 1.29
CA LYS A 595 -25.70 11.22 2.15
C LYS A 595 -26.79 11.97 1.37
N ASN A 596 -26.44 12.51 0.20
CA ASN A 596 -27.32 13.33 -0.65
C ASN A 596 -27.41 12.73 -2.06
N SER A 597 -27.95 11.51 -2.19
CA SER A 597 -27.96 10.77 -3.47
C SER A 597 -28.74 11.51 -4.56
N PHE A 598 -29.91 12.07 -4.24
CA PHE A 598 -30.75 12.77 -5.22
C PHE A 598 -30.04 13.96 -5.88
N GLU A 599 -29.60 14.93 -5.07
CA GLU A 599 -28.98 16.17 -5.56
C GLU A 599 -27.68 15.89 -6.32
N THR A 600 -26.87 14.97 -5.80
CA THR A 600 -25.56 14.66 -6.39
C THR A 600 -25.73 14.00 -7.76
N VAL A 601 -26.63 13.02 -7.88
CA VAL A 601 -26.91 12.37 -9.16
C VAL A 601 -27.54 13.35 -10.16
N LEU A 602 -28.49 14.18 -9.72
CA LEU A 602 -29.13 15.19 -10.58
C LEU A 602 -28.09 16.16 -11.16
N LEU A 603 -27.18 16.67 -10.34
CA LEU A 603 -26.10 17.55 -10.79
C LEU A 603 -25.16 16.83 -11.76
N MET A 604 -24.77 15.58 -11.47
CA MET A 604 -23.94 14.80 -12.38
C MET A 604 -24.57 14.65 -13.78
N ARG A 605 -25.89 14.49 -13.87
CA ARG A 605 -26.62 14.47 -15.16
C ARG A 605 -26.57 15.81 -15.89
N LEU A 606 -26.59 16.91 -15.16
CA LEU A 606 -26.56 18.27 -15.71
C LEU A 606 -25.15 18.77 -16.06
N PHE A 607 -24.10 18.11 -15.56
CA PHE A 607 -22.68 18.48 -15.75
C PHE A 607 -21.90 17.59 -16.74
N TYR A 608 -22.58 16.85 -17.63
CA TYR A 608 -21.93 16.04 -18.67
C TYR A 608 -20.91 15.01 -18.15
N VAL A 609 -21.15 14.45 -16.95
CA VAL A 609 -20.38 13.28 -16.48
C VAL A 609 -20.76 12.07 -17.36
N PRO A 610 -19.81 11.20 -17.74
CA PRO A 610 -20.13 10.04 -18.57
C PRO A 610 -21.27 9.20 -17.96
N PHE A 611 -22.29 8.97 -18.78
CA PHE A 611 -23.58 8.44 -18.31
C PHE A 611 -23.45 7.08 -17.63
N ASP A 612 -22.77 6.13 -18.28
CA ASP A 612 -22.62 4.76 -17.77
C ASP A 612 -21.76 4.70 -16.50
N LEU A 613 -20.68 5.49 -16.45
CA LEU A 613 -19.83 5.59 -15.26
C LEU A 613 -20.63 6.07 -14.04
N THR A 614 -21.54 7.03 -14.24
CA THR A 614 -22.41 7.53 -13.18
C THR A 614 -23.36 6.44 -12.67
N ASN A 615 -23.88 5.60 -13.55
CA ASN A 615 -24.82 4.52 -13.20
C ASN A 615 -24.12 3.41 -12.39
N TYR A 616 -23.03 2.87 -12.94
CA TYR A 616 -22.23 1.84 -12.29
C TYR A 616 -21.66 2.36 -10.97
N GLY A 617 -21.12 3.57 -10.97
CA GLY A 617 -20.57 4.23 -9.79
C GLY A 617 -21.61 4.38 -8.68
N SER A 618 -22.81 4.87 -9.01
CA SER A 618 -23.92 5.02 -8.05
C SER A 618 -24.36 3.69 -7.43
N GLY A 619 -24.29 2.60 -8.22
CA GLY A 619 -24.53 1.23 -7.73
C GLY A 619 -23.44 0.76 -6.78
N ILE A 620 -22.17 0.92 -7.17
CA ILE A 620 -21.00 0.48 -6.39
C ILE A 620 -20.94 1.20 -5.04
N VAL A 621 -21.18 2.51 -5.02
CA VAL A 621 -21.21 3.30 -3.77
C VAL A 621 -22.47 3.11 -2.94
N GLN A 622 -23.40 2.28 -3.41
CA GLN A 622 -24.65 1.94 -2.75
C GLN A 622 -25.60 3.13 -2.51
N ALA A 623 -25.61 4.12 -3.41
CA ALA A 623 -26.55 5.26 -3.36
C ALA A 623 -28.00 4.78 -3.26
N LYS A 624 -28.90 5.55 -2.62
CA LYS A 624 -30.28 5.12 -2.40
C LYS A 624 -31.02 5.00 -3.74
N TRP A 625 -31.52 3.81 -4.05
CA TRP A 625 -32.12 3.51 -5.37
C TRP A 625 -33.27 4.45 -5.74
N ARG A 626 -34.19 4.76 -4.81
CA ARG A 626 -35.34 5.65 -5.09
C ARG A 626 -34.88 7.06 -5.46
N GLU A 627 -33.91 7.60 -4.71
CA GLU A 627 -33.34 8.92 -4.97
C GLU A 627 -32.59 8.94 -6.31
N TYR A 628 -31.80 7.90 -6.60
CA TYR A 628 -31.11 7.73 -7.88
C TYR A 628 -32.08 7.64 -9.08
N PHE A 629 -33.18 6.90 -8.93
CA PHE A 629 -34.19 6.69 -9.97
C PHE A 629 -34.83 8.00 -10.39
N PHE A 630 -35.35 8.78 -9.44
CA PHE A 630 -36.02 10.05 -9.75
C PHE A 630 -35.04 11.13 -10.20
N ALA A 631 -33.84 11.21 -9.61
CA ALA A 631 -32.81 12.14 -10.05
C ALA A 631 -32.37 11.87 -11.49
N THR A 632 -32.25 10.59 -11.87
CA THR A 632 -31.93 10.20 -13.24
C THR A 632 -33.10 10.48 -14.19
N LEU A 633 -34.34 10.15 -13.81
CA LEU A 633 -35.53 10.42 -14.62
C LEU A 633 -35.65 11.90 -15.01
N ILE A 634 -35.39 12.80 -14.05
CA ILE A 634 -35.46 14.25 -14.26
C ILE A 634 -34.23 14.75 -15.00
N GLY A 635 -33.03 14.34 -14.56
CA GLY A 635 -31.77 14.88 -15.03
C GLY A 635 -31.44 14.57 -16.49
N ILE A 636 -31.99 13.49 -17.05
CA ILE A 636 -31.77 13.12 -18.46
C ILE A 636 -32.63 13.93 -19.43
N MET A 637 -33.74 14.53 -18.97
CA MET A 637 -34.75 15.16 -19.83
C MET A 637 -34.18 16.20 -20.80
N PRO A 638 -33.33 17.15 -20.39
CA PRO A 638 -32.83 18.17 -21.30
C PRO A 638 -31.92 17.59 -22.39
N GLY A 639 -30.99 16.70 -22.02
CA GLY A 639 -30.06 16.09 -22.96
C GLY A 639 -30.77 15.16 -23.94
N LEU A 640 -31.67 14.31 -23.42
CA LEU A 640 -32.41 13.38 -24.27
C LEU A 640 -33.30 14.12 -25.28
N THR A 641 -34.06 15.12 -24.84
CA THR A 641 -34.98 15.86 -25.72
C THR A 641 -34.24 16.58 -26.84
N THR A 642 -33.03 17.12 -26.58
CA THR A 642 -32.16 17.69 -27.61
C THR A 642 -31.78 16.66 -28.69
N PHE A 643 -31.32 15.48 -28.31
CA PHE A 643 -30.89 14.45 -29.27
C PHE A 643 -32.08 13.79 -29.99
N VAL A 644 -33.22 13.61 -29.33
CA VAL A 644 -34.44 13.15 -29.98
C VAL A 644 -34.93 14.20 -30.99
N ALA A 645 -34.90 15.49 -30.66
CA ALA A 645 -35.24 16.55 -31.61
C ALA A 645 -34.29 16.55 -32.82
N LEU A 646 -32.98 16.36 -32.60
CA LEU A 646 -32.00 16.25 -33.67
C LEU A 646 -32.29 15.06 -34.59
N GLY A 647 -32.64 13.91 -34.01
CA GLY A 647 -33.04 12.73 -34.75
C GLY A 647 -34.34 12.91 -35.54
N ALA A 648 -35.34 13.52 -34.91
CA ALA A 648 -36.63 13.82 -35.54
C ALA A 648 -36.54 14.86 -36.66
N ALA A 649 -35.44 15.62 -36.72
CA ALA A 649 -35.16 16.48 -37.85
C ALA A 649 -34.79 15.69 -39.11
N VAL A 650 -34.35 14.43 -38.99
CA VAL A 650 -33.94 13.61 -40.14
C VAL A 650 -35.16 13.06 -40.87
N ASP A 651 -35.33 13.45 -42.13
CA ASP A 651 -36.32 12.83 -43.02
C ASP A 651 -35.81 11.46 -43.49
N ILE A 652 -36.40 10.40 -42.93
CA ILE A 652 -36.06 9.01 -43.27
C ILE A 652 -36.28 8.71 -44.76
N LYS A 653 -37.30 9.29 -45.41
CA LYS A 653 -37.59 9.02 -46.83
C LYS A 653 -36.57 9.68 -47.75
N GLU A 654 -36.13 10.89 -47.42
CA GLU A 654 -35.06 11.56 -48.17
C GLU A 654 -33.70 10.90 -47.95
N PHE A 655 -33.41 10.46 -46.71
CA PHE A 655 -32.23 9.67 -46.38
C PHE A 655 -32.21 8.33 -47.13
N GLN A 656 -33.36 7.67 -47.28
CA GLN A 656 -33.53 6.43 -48.04
C GLN A 656 -33.25 6.60 -49.54
N MET A 657 -33.63 7.74 -50.14
CA MET A 657 -33.50 7.98 -51.58
C MET A 657 -32.15 8.57 -52.01
N ASN A 658 -31.57 9.48 -51.22
CA ASN A 658 -30.41 10.28 -51.63
C ASN A 658 -29.20 10.21 -50.66
N GLY A 659 -29.29 9.44 -49.57
CA GLY A 659 -28.29 9.44 -48.50
C GLY A 659 -28.31 10.72 -47.65
N LEU A 660 -27.23 10.99 -46.91
CA LEU A 660 -27.11 12.18 -46.04
C LEU A 660 -26.93 13.45 -46.89
N SER A 661 -28.01 14.21 -47.10
CA SER A 661 -28.00 15.53 -47.77
C SER A 661 -28.49 16.62 -46.82
N PHE A 662 -28.13 17.89 -47.07
CA PHE A 662 -28.60 19.03 -46.25
C PHE A 662 -30.13 19.24 -46.32
N ASN A 663 -30.79 18.72 -47.35
CA ASN A 663 -32.24 18.78 -47.49
C ASN A 663 -32.97 17.73 -46.63
N ALA A 664 -32.24 16.75 -46.09
CA ALA A 664 -32.79 15.72 -45.22
C ALA A 664 -33.08 16.20 -43.78
N PHE A 665 -33.00 17.51 -43.50
CA PHE A 665 -33.18 18.06 -42.16
C PHE A 665 -34.35 19.07 -42.09
N ASP A 666 -35.34 18.82 -41.23
CA ASP A 666 -36.41 19.78 -40.92
C ASP A 666 -35.87 20.96 -40.07
N PRO A 667 -35.90 22.21 -40.61
CA PRO A 667 -35.38 23.39 -39.91
C PRO A 667 -36.04 23.65 -38.55
N LYS A 668 -37.31 23.25 -38.36
CA LYS A 668 -38.05 23.47 -37.11
C LYS A 668 -37.50 22.63 -35.96
N PHE A 669 -37.21 21.36 -36.23
CA PHE A 669 -36.65 20.45 -35.23
C PHE A 669 -35.17 20.74 -34.95
N LEU A 670 -34.45 21.24 -35.95
CA LEU A 670 -33.08 21.71 -35.78
C LEU A 670 -33.03 22.95 -34.86
N ALA A 671 -33.91 23.93 -35.10
CA ALA A 671 -34.07 25.11 -34.24
C ALA A 671 -34.53 24.73 -32.82
N LEU A 672 -35.46 23.77 -32.69
CA LEU A 672 -35.92 23.25 -31.40
C LEU A 672 -34.79 22.57 -30.61
N SER A 673 -33.97 21.75 -31.27
CA SER A 673 -32.81 21.09 -30.66
C SER A 673 -31.81 22.12 -30.11
N VAL A 674 -31.49 23.16 -30.90
CA VAL A 674 -30.63 24.29 -30.49
C VAL A 674 -31.23 25.05 -29.31
N ALA A 675 -32.53 25.34 -29.34
CA ALA A 675 -33.21 26.06 -28.27
C ALA A 675 -33.18 25.28 -26.94
N ILE A 676 -33.51 23.99 -26.96
CA ILE A 676 -33.48 23.12 -25.77
C ILE A 676 -32.05 23.00 -25.23
N PHE A 677 -31.06 22.86 -26.13
CA PHE A 677 -29.66 22.80 -25.75
C PHE A 677 -29.18 24.07 -25.03
N VAL A 678 -29.56 25.24 -25.55
CA VAL A 678 -29.24 26.54 -24.93
C VAL A 678 -29.92 26.68 -23.56
N VAL A 679 -31.19 26.30 -23.44
CA VAL A 679 -31.92 26.32 -22.15
C VAL A 679 -31.26 25.39 -21.13
N SER A 680 -30.85 24.19 -21.54
CA SER A 680 -30.13 23.23 -20.71
C SER A 680 -28.81 23.80 -20.16
N LEU A 681 -28.02 24.48 -21.02
CA LEU A 681 -26.77 25.13 -20.63
C LEU A 681 -26.99 26.28 -19.64
N VAL A 682 -28.03 27.09 -19.85
CA VAL A 682 -28.38 28.22 -18.96
C VAL A 682 -28.84 27.70 -17.60
N LEU A 683 -29.69 26.67 -17.57
CA LEU A 683 -30.18 26.05 -16.34
C LEU A 683 -29.03 25.43 -15.53
N SER A 684 -28.11 24.72 -16.19
CA SER A 684 -26.92 24.14 -15.54
C SER A 684 -26.03 25.22 -14.91
N ARG A 685 -25.83 26.37 -15.59
CA ARG A 685 -25.09 27.51 -15.04
C ARG A 685 -25.80 28.20 -13.88
N ALA A 686 -27.13 28.33 -13.94
CA ALA A 686 -27.93 28.92 -12.87
C ALA A 686 -27.89 28.08 -11.59
N LEU A 687 -28.05 26.76 -11.71
CA LEU A 687 -27.95 25.82 -10.59
C LEU A 687 -26.55 25.80 -9.97
N LYS A 688 -25.50 25.97 -10.78
CA LYS A 688 -24.12 26.08 -10.30
C LYS A 688 -23.90 27.32 -9.42
N ARG A 689 -24.50 28.46 -9.78
CA ARG A 689 -24.43 29.70 -8.99
C ARG A 689 -25.18 29.56 -7.69
N TRP A 690 -26.41 29.04 -7.75
CA TRP A 690 -27.25 28.85 -6.57
C TRP A 690 -26.62 27.93 -5.51
N LYS A 691 -25.92 26.86 -5.93
CA LYS A 691 -25.21 25.96 -5.01
C LYS A 691 -23.86 26.49 -4.50
N ALA A 692 -23.27 27.48 -5.15
CA ALA A 692 -22.06 28.14 -4.64
C ALA A 692 -22.39 29.17 -3.53
N GLU A 693 -23.66 29.55 -3.40
CA GLU A 693 -24.19 30.50 -2.42
C GLU A 693 -24.80 29.81 -1.17
N MET A 694 -24.92 28.47 -1.18
CA MET A 694 -25.28 27.61 -0.05
C MET A 694 -24.06 26.83 0.46
#